data_AF-A0A1B8ARL9-F1
#
_entry.id   AF-A0A1B8ARL9-F1
#
_cell.length_a   1.000
_cell.length_b   1.000
_cell.length_c   1.000
_cell.angle_alpha   90.00
_cell.angle_beta   90.00
_cell.angle_gamma   90.00
#
_symmetry.space_group_name_H-M   'P 1'
#
loop_
_entity.id
_entity.type
_entity.pdbx_description
1 polymer ?
#
loop_
_entity_poly.entity_id
_entity_poly.type
_entity_poly.pdbx_seq_one_letter_code
_entity_poly.pdbx_strand_id
1 'polypeptide(L)'
;MSRTLASYLVAAACVYACLPDKDELAHLRSKRNARTSHSRHVKREVVPFPPVLTETETMLVNSFDNNSISDWSLYYSSGYRLAGHNRSQAEWTQQKWIEHGWESWIDEYWIWYTEPIESTLTLNRADGSAHEVQRLEDALDVDAQTNNPNEKPAYHALSGSGRANAEYVYVGRGSREDYKKLKDLGVELEGKIALAQYGGANRGVKIKNAEAHGMIGTILYTDPLEDGEITEENGYLPYPDGPARHPSSIQRGSTRWGSLSFGDPSTIGYASTKDAPRGDITSYGPKIPSIPISPRDGLQLLHALDGHGLSAEQVNRTNYKGAFSNVTYHSGPAPGATLNLVNIMDARLEPAWDVIASINGTNPDEYVIIGNHRDGWTGGGAADAVSGGSLLIEMAKAFGKLVEKGWKPRRTIILASWDAEEFGLMGSTEWVEDHLPELKEKTVAYINLDTAVSGPRAEIVGSGEIQTIAIETMKKVIFPEGYGAGPTLYDAWFNATEGVLPAMGSGSDYAAFYHNGISSLDIAGGPGPKDPVYAYHSLYDTHHWMTNYADPGFHLHAAMGQFVTLLTYHIADDPLIPWDMPHAGSALRDIFEDLEEKLEDRFPDYTVDLSPLDDAVSTFEAACKHIDTLSKQALALNDSVLLGVVNTKFREFSRGFASAGLLPGRFSFYNVVSAPGLDSGYGADVFPAVQDSLDQGNLTKAEEWVERSAKAVLRAAEILKVGV
;
A
#
# COMPACT_ATOMS: atom_id res chain seq x y z
N MET A 1 31.39 -34.96 20.45
CA MET A 1 31.44 -33.92 19.40
C MET A 1 30.01 -33.52 19.09
N SER A 2 29.55 -32.45 19.72
CA SER A 2 28.18 -31.92 19.68
C SER A 2 28.30 -30.43 20.04
N ARG A 3 27.36 -29.61 19.52
CA ARG A 3 27.27 -28.13 19.49
C ARG A 3 27.90 -27.55 18.21
N THR A 4 27.24 -26.72 17.41
CA THR A 4 25.96 -25.99 17.54
C THR A 4 25.62 -25.47 16.14
N LEU A 5 24.43 -25.76 15.61
CA LEU A 5 23.81 -24.99 14.53
C LEU A 5 22.97 -23.90 15.19
N ALA A 6 23.36 -22.65 15.02
CA ALA A 6 22.51 -21.50 15.29
C ALA A 6 22.92 -20.35 14.35
N SER A 7 21.90 -19.84 13.65
CA SER A 7 21.79 -18.45 13.20
C SER A 7 22.62 -18.01 11.99
N TYR A 8 22.06 -18.16 10.80
CA TYR A 8 22.15 -17.16 9.73
C TYR A 8 20.80 -17.08 9.01
N LEU A 9 19.95 -16.18 9.47
CA LEU A 9 18.85 -15.63 8.69
C LEU A 9 19.13 -14.13 8.62
N VAL A 10 19.84 -13.74 7.57
CA VAL A 10 19.98 -12.35 7.13
C VAL A 10 19.05 -12.28 5.92
N ALA A 11 17.98 -11.49 6.02
CA ALA A 11 17.04 -11.27 4.92
C ALA A 11 16.72 -9.77 4.84
N ALA A 12 16.71 -9.28 3.61
CA ALA A 12 16.59 -7.87 3.22
C ALA A 12 15.24 -7.22 3.54
N ALA A 13 15.28 -5.90 3.74
CA ALA A 13 14.16 -5.04 4.16
C ALA A 13 13.38 -4.46 2.95
N CYS A 14 12.17 -3.94 3.20
CA CYS A 14 11.11 -3.78 2.17
C CYS A 14 10.77 -2.37 1.72
N VAL A 15 10.30 -2.32 0.47
CA VAL A 15 9.57 -1.19 -0.15
C VAL A 15 8.35 -1.73 -0.90
N TYR A 16 7.17 -1.69 -0.27
CA TYR A 16 5.87 -1.69 -0.95
C TYR A 16 4.98 -0.73 -0.16
N ALA A 17 4.51 0.36 -0.77
CA ALA A 17 3.58 1.27 -0.10
C ALA A 17 2.23 0.60 0.17
N CYS A 18 1.83 -0.32 -0.72
CA CYS A 18 0.52 -0.97 -0.72
C CYS A 18 0.45 -2.20 0.20
N LEU A 19 1.60 -2.73 0.64
CA LEU A 19 1.71 -3.94 1.48
C LEU A 19 2.49 -3.68 2.77
N PRO A 20 2.25 -4.45 3.83
CA PRO A 20 3.04 -4.38 5.06
C PRO A 20 4.50 -4.74 4.81
N ASP A 21 5.37 -4.12 5.62
CA ASP A 21 6.80 -4.37 5.58
C ASP A 21 7.08 -5.88 5.80
N LYS A 22 7.98 -6.52 5.03
CA LYS A 22 8.31 -7.95 5.29
C LYS A 22 8.96 -8.13 6.66
N ASP A 23 9.55 -7.10 7.27
CA ASP A 23 10.01 -7.15 8.67
C ASP A 23 8.80 -7.30 9.62
N GLU A 24 7.71 -6.57 9.36
CA GLU A 24 6.45 -6.72 10.07
C GLU A 24 5.84 -8.11 9.83
N LEU A 25 5.81 -8.57 8.58
CA LEU A 25 5.29 -9.90 8.24
C LEU A 25 6.13 -11.02 8.87
N ALA A 26 7.46 -10.90 8.89
CA ALA A 26 8.35 -11.85 9.54
C ALA A 26 8.19 -11.82 11.07
N HIS A 27 8.03 -10.63 11.65
CA HIS A 27 7.73 -10.47 13.07
C HIS A 27 6.40 -11.15 13.43
N LEU A 28 5.33 -10.87 12.68
CA LEU A 28 4.02 -11.49 12.84
C LEU A 28 4.09 -13.02 12.69
N ARG A 29 4.86 -13.55 11.73
CA ARG A 29 5.10 -15.00 11.61
C ARG A 29 5.77 -15.60 12.83
N SER A 30 6.81 -14.94 13.34
CA SER A 30 7.55 -15.41 14.52
C SER A 30 6.65 -15.48 15.75
N LYS A 31 5.76 -14.50 15.92
CA LYS A 31 4.83 -14.37 17.03
C LYS A 31 3.59 -15.26 16.90
N ARG A 32 3.14 -15.56 15.68
CA ARG A 32 2.00 -16.46 15.41
C ARG A 32 2.11 -17.81 16.12
N ASN A 33 3.32 -18.34 16.29
CA ASN A 33 3.53 -19.63 16.97
C ASN A 33 3.30 -19.57 18.50
N ALA A 34 3.23 -18.38 19.10
CA ALA A 34 3.09 -18.16 20.54
C ALA A 34 1.63 -17.90 21.00
N ARG A 35 0.72 -17.49 20.09
CA ARG A 35 -0.65 -17.09 20.43
C ARG A 35 -1.57 -18.24 20.88
N THR A 36 -2.58 -17.90 21.68
CA THR A 36 -3.55 -18.83 22.28
C THR A 36 -4.88 -18.92 21.52
N SER A 37 -5.17 -18.00 20.60
CA SER A 37 -6.40 -17.97 19.80
C SER A 37 -6.53 -19.16 18.82
N HIS A 38 -7.75 -19.40 18.33
CA HIS A 38 -8.06 -20.46 17.35
C HIS A 38 -7.50 -20.21 15.95
N SER A 39 -6.86 -19.05 15.72
CA SER A 39 -6.06 -18.72 14.51
C SER A 39 -4.78 -19.56 14.38
N ARG A 40 -4.53 -20.44 15.36
CA ARG A 40 -3.54 -21.51 15.28
C ARG A 40 -3.70 -22.32 14.00
N HIS A 41 -2.81 -21.99 13.06
CA HIS A 41 -2.54 -22.74 11.85
C HIS A 41 -3.71 -22.72 10.86
N VAL A 42 -3.70 -21.75 9.93
CA VAL A 42 -4.03 -22.12 8.54
C VAL A 42 -2.97 -23.15 8.14
N LYS A 43 -3.22 -24.41 8.45
CA LYS A 43 -2.39 -25.50 7.95
C LYS A 43 -2.58 -25.45 6.45
N ARG A 44 -1.49 -25.62 5.71
CA ARG A 44 -1.59 -25.78 4.26
C ARG A 44 -2.63 -26.84 3.95
N GLU A 45 -3.72 -26.42 3.30
CA GLU A 45 -4.76 -27.34 2.88
C GLU A 45 -4.35 -28.12 1.64
N VAL A 46 -4.89 -29.33 1.51
CA VAL A 46 -4.75 -30.11 0.29
C VAL A 46 -5.81 -29.62 -0.70
N VAL A 47 -5.36 -28.94 -1.75
CA VAL A 47 -6.25 -28.45 -2.81
C VAL A 47 -6.49 -29.56 -3.83
N PRO A 48 -7.74 -29.96 -4.10
CA PRO A 48 -8.05 -30.86 -5.21
C PRO A 48 -7.57 -30.26 -6.53
N PHE A 49 -6.81 -31.03 -7.31
CA PHE A 49 -6.23 -30.57 -8.58
C PHE A 49 -6.54 -31.55 -9.73
N PRO A 50 -6.93 -31.06 -10.92
CA PRO A 50 -7.14 -29.65 -11.28
C PRO A 50 -8.38 -29.06 -10.60
N PRO A 51 -8.46 -27.72 -10.41
CA PRO A 51 -9.64 -27.08 -9.83
C PRO A 51 -10.89 -27.34 -10.67
N VAL A 52 -12.03 -27.50 -9.99
CA VAL A 52 -13.34 -27.68 -10.64
C VAL A 52 -14.04 -26.33 -10.69
N LEU A 53 -14.36 -25.87 -11.90
CA LEU A 53 -15.09 -24.65 -12.17
C LEU A 53 -16.51 -24.97 -12.68
N THR A 54 -17.48 -24.16 -12.28
CA THR A 54 -18.80 -24.11 -12.93
C THR A 54 -18.67 -23.58 -14.36
N GLU A 55 -19.75 -23.68 -15.15
CA GLU A 55 -19.78 -23.15 -16.52
C GLU A 55 -19.51 -21.65 -16.55
N THR A 56 -20.09 -20.88 -15.62
CA THR A 56 -19.89 -19.44 -15.49
C THR A 56 -18.46 -19.09 -15.12
N GLU A 57 -17.91 -19.74 -14.09
CA GLU A 57 -16.52 -19.54 -13.68
C GLU A 57 -15.55 -19.91 -14.81
N THR A 58 -15.81 -21.01 -15.53
CA THR A 58 -15.02 -21.41 -16.70
C THR A 58 -15.03 -20.33 -17.77
N MET A 59 -16.18 -19.70 -18.03
CA MET A 59 -16.28 -18.62 -19.01
C MET A 59 -15.52 -17.36 -18.60
N LEU A 60 -15.61 -16.99 -17.32
CA LEU A 60 -14.87 -15.86 -16.76
C LEU A 60 -13.36 -16.10 -16.85
N VAL A 61 -12.89 -17.26 -16.37
CA VAL A 61 -11.46 -17.61 -16.36
C VAL A 61 -10.88 -17.68 -17.77
N ASN A 62 -11.59 -18.32 -18.71
CA ASN A 62 -11.15 -18.46 -20.09
C ASN A 62 -11.31 -17.18 -20.92
N SER A 63 -11.78 -16.08 -20.32
CA SER A 63 -11.89 -14.79 -21.03
C SER A 63 -10.63 -13.97 -21.00
N PHE A 64 -9.70 -14.29 -20.11
CA PHE A 64 -8.40 -13.63 -20.00
C PHE A 64 -7.48 -14.06 -21.15
N ASP A 65 -6.83 -13.07 -21.77
CA ASP A 65 -5.83 -13.32 -22.83
C ASP A 65 -4.55 -12.53 -22.54
N ASN A 66 -3.44 -13.27 -22.41
CA ASN A 66 -2.15 -12.73 -22.04
C ASN A 66 -1.63 -11.67 -23.03
N ASN A 67 -1.91 -11.84 -24.33
CA ASN A 67 -1.46 -10.87 -25.33
C ASN A 67 -2.20 -9.55 -25.15
N SER A 68 -3.53 -9.59 -24.97
CA SER A 68 -4.30 -8.38 -24.71
C SER A 68 -3.87 -7.68 -23.41
N ILE A 69 -3.59 -8.41 -22.34
CA ILE A 69 -3.03 -7.83 -21.11
C ILE A 69 -1.71 -7.12 -21.40
N SER A 70 -0.80 -7.76 -22.14
CA SER A 70 0.47 -7.17 -22.56
C SER A 70 0.28 -5.91 -23.40
N ASP A 71 -0.71 -5.90 -24.30
CA ASP A 71 -1.02 -4.74 -25.14
C ASP A 71 -1.58 -3.57 -24.31
N TRP A 72 -2.45 -3.84 -23.33
CA TRP A 72 -2.94 -2.82 -22.39
C TRP A 72 -1.81 -2.27 -21.52
N SER A 73 -0.94 -3.15 -21.03
CA SER A 73 0.24 -2.77 -20.26
C SER A 73 1.15 -1.86 -21.08
N LEU A 74 1.44 -2.21 -22.33
CA LEU A 74 2.23 -1.38 -23.23
C LEU A 74 1.57 -0.03 -23.48
N TYR A 75 0.26 -0.02 -23.76
CA TYR A 75 -0.49 1.21 -24.03
C TYR A 75 -0.40 2.20 -22.87
N TYR A 76 -0.74 1.75 -21.65
CA TYR A 76 -0.73 2.63 -20.47
C TYR A 76 0.69 3.10 -20.13
N SER A 77 1.67 2.18 -20.14
CA SER A 77 3.04 2.51 -19.75
C SER A 77 3.80 3.33 -20.80
N SER A 78 3.34 3.40 -22.05
CA SER A 78 3.95 4.24 -23.10
C SER A 78 3.60 5.73 -22.98
N GLY A 79 2.53 6.07 -22.24
CA GLY A 79 2.08 7.45 -22.06
C GLY A 79 2.71 8.12 -20.84
N TYR A 80 2.92 9.44 -20.94
CA TYR A 80 3.14 10.26 -19.75
C TYR A 80 1.81 10.34 -18.98
N ARG A 81 1.76 9.74 -17.80
CA ARG A 81 0.51 9.56 -17.05
C ARG A 81 0.53 10.13 -15.63
N LEU A 82 1.43 11.08 -15.36
CA LEU A 82 1.41 11.82 -14.10
C LEU A 82 0.02 12.42 -13.87
N ALA A 83 -0.41 12.45 -12.60
CA ALA A 83 -1.70 12.97 -12.19
C ALA A 83 -2.05 14.29 -12.89
N GLY A 84 -3.25 14.38 -13.43
CA GLY A 84 -3.74 15.56 -14.16
C GLY A 84 -3.14 15.81 -15.54
N HIS A 85 -2.33 14.89 -16.06
CA HIS A 85 -1.82 14.94 -17.44
C HIS A 85 -2.23 13.75 -18.30
N ASN A 86 -3.11 12.87 -17.79
CA ASN A 86 -3.43 11.58 -18.38
C ASN A 86 -4.87 11.46 -18.95
N ARG A 87 -5.56 12.59 -19.22
CA ARG A 87 -6.96 12.59 -19.69
C ARG A 87 -7.23 11.69 -20.89
N SER A 88 -6.31 11.64 -21.87
CA SER A 88 -6.49 10.77 -23.04
C SER A 88 -6.54 9.28 -22.67
N GLN A 89 -5.84 8.88 -21.61
CA GLN A 89 -5.92 7.51 -21.09
C GLN A 89 -7.23 7.31 -20.33
N ALA A 90 -7.71 8.30 -19.57
CA ALA A 90 -9.03 8.24 -18.92
C ALA A 90 -10.16 8.03 -19.96
N GLU A 91 -10.15 8.83 -21.04
CA GLU A 91 -11.10 8.71 -22.15
C GLU A 91 -10.97 7.36 -22.89
N TRP A 92 -9.75 6.83 -23.03
CA TRP A 92 -9.52 5.51 -23.59
C TRP A 92 -10.06 4.38 -22.70
N THR A 93 -9.81 4.43 -21.39
CA THR A 93 -10.31 3.48 -20.40
C THR A 93 -11.83 3.46 -20.41
N GLN A 94 -12.46 4.65 -20.40
CA GLN A 94 -13.90 4.81 -20.51
C GLN A 94 -14.45 4.10 -21.76
N GLN A 95 -13.84 4.38 -22.92
CA GLN A 95 -14.26 3.81 -24.19
C GLN A 95 -14.10 2.28 -24.23
N LYS A 96 -13.01 1.74 -23.66
CA LYS A 96 -12.80 0.29 -23.56
C LYS A 96 -13.86 -0.41 -22.73
N TRP A 97 -14.29 0.20 -21.63
CA TRP A 97 -15.38 -0.35 -20.83
C TRP A 97 -16.73 -0.30 -21.56
N ILE A 98 -17.02 0.80 -22.28
CA ILE A 98 -18.22 0.92 -23.12
C ILE A 98 -18.24 -0.15 -24.22
N GLU A 99 -17.11 -0.42 -24.86
CA GLU A 99 -16.96 -1.48 -25.87
C GLU A 99 -17.30 -2.88 -25.33
N HIS A 100 -17.17 -3.08 -24.02
CA HIS A 100 -17.50 -4.33 -23.32
C HIS A 100 -18.87 -4.30 -22.63
N GLY A 101 -19.73 -3.34 -22.97
CA GLY A 101 -21.13 -3.31 -22.54
C GLY A 101 -21.37 -2.67 -21.16
N TRP A 102 -20.40 -1.92 -20.65
CA TRP A 102 -20.53 -1.18 -19.39
C TRP A 102 -21.08 0.23 -19.61
N GLU A 103 -21.87 0.74 -18.67
CA GLU A 103 -22.16 2.17 -18.57
C GLU A 103 -20.96 2.85 -17.91
N SER A 104 -20.41 3.93 -18.49
CA SER A 104 -19.14 4.52 -18.04
C SER A 104 -19.10 6.04 -18.20
N TRP A 105 -18.55 6.74 -17.21
CA TRP A 105 -18.39 8.20 -17.16
C TRP A 105 -17.06 8.60 -16.51
N ILE A 106 -16.74 9.90 -16.58
CA ILE A 106 -15.53 10.47 -15.99
C ILE A 106 -15.95 11.55 -15.00
N ASP A 107 -15.51 11.42 -13.76
CA ASP A 107 -15.63 12.43 -12.70
C ASP A 107 -14.33 13.26 -12.64
N GLU A 108 -14.46 14.57 -12.45
CA GLU A 108 -13.32 15.51 -12.47
C GLU A 108 -13.18 16.22 -11.12
N TYR A 109 -12.01 16.07 -10.48
CA TYR A 109 -11.64 16.76 -9.24
C TYR A 109 -10.44 17.67 -9.48
N TRP A 110 -10.38 18.82 -8.82
CA TRP A 110 -9.32 19.80 -8.97
C TRP A 110 -8.39 19.73 -7.76
N ILE A 111 -7.28 19.01 -7.90
CA ILE A 111 -6.40 18.63 -6.80
C ILE A 111 -5.31 19.68 -6.54
N TRP A 112 -4.82 19.72 -5.30
CA TRP A 112 -3.58 20.42 -4.97
C TRP A 112 -2.35 19.71 -5.53
N TYR A 113 -1.83 20.25 -6.62
CA TYR A 113 -0.73 19.70 -7.38
C TYR A 113 0.58 20.45 -7.10
N THR A 114 1.71 19.73 -7.06
CA THR A 114 3.04 20.34 -6.93
C THR A 114 4.07 19.70 -7.84
N GLU A 115 4.94 20.52 -8.40
CA GLU A 115 6.04 20.08 -9.27
C GLU A 115 7.23 21.04 -9.16
N PRO A 116 8.50 20.59 -9.19
CA PRO A 116 9.65 21.48 -9.10
C PRO A 116 9.79 22.39 -10.32
N ILE A 117 10.03 23.69 -10.06
CA ILE A 117 10.52 24.65 -11.05
C ILE A 117 12.04 24.80 -11.02
N GLU A 118 12.68 24.48 -9.89
CA GLU A 118 14.12 24.42 -9.73
C GLU A 118 14.46 23.27 -8.77
N SER A 119 15.31 22.33 -9.20
CA SER A 119 15.76 21.21 -8.38
C SER A 119 17.22 20.89 -8.71
N THR A 120 18.15 21.26 -7.83
CA THR A 120 19.59 20.99 -8.00
C THR A 120 20.20 20.50 -6.70
N LEU A 121 21.20 19.62 -6.80
CA LEU A 121 21.96 19.14 -5.65
C LEU A 121 23.43 18.99 -6.04
N THR A 122 24.30 19.66 -5.30
CA THR A 122 25.75 19.59 -5.50
C THR A 122 26.43 19.22 -4.19
N LEU A 123 27.29 18.20 -4.22
CA LEU A 123 28.21 17.88 -3.13
C LEU A 123 29.53 18.62 -3.34
N ASN A 124 29.91 19.49 -2.41
CA ASN A 124 31.22 20.12 -2.36
C ASN A 124 32.09 19.41 -1.33
N ARG A 125 33.37 19.19 -1.65
CA ARG A 125 34.34 18.52 -0.76
C ARG A 125 35.43 19.47 -0.29
N ALA A 126 36.13 19.08 0.77
CA ALA A 126 37.19 19.87 1.39
C ALA A 126 38.38 20.15 0.45
N ASP A 127 38.63 19.28 -0.53
CA ASP A 127 39.67 19.43 -1.55
C ASP A 127 39.30 20.41 -2.67
N GLY A 128 38.09 21.00 -2.62
CA GLY A 128 37.55 21.91 -3.63
C GLY A 128 36.89 21.21 -4.82
N SER A 129 36.87 19.87 -4.86
CA SER A 129 36.11 19.14 -5.86
C SER A 129 34.61 19.23 -5.59
N ALA A 130 33.82 19.18 -6.66
CA ALA A 130 32.36 19.15 -6.60
C ALA A 130 31.83 17.94 -7.39
N HIS A 131 30.72 17.38 -6.92
CA HIS A 131 29.93 16.36 -7.60
C HIS A 131 28.51 16.88 -7.81
N GLU A 132 28.13 17.07 -9.06
CA GLU A 132 26.76 17.40 -9.43
C GLU A 132 25.93 16.13 -9.45
N VAL A 133 24.89 16.07 -8.60
CA VAL A 133 24.01 14.91 -8.51
C VAL A 133 23.08 14.89 -9.71
N GLN A 134 22.97 13.74 -10.34
CA GLN A 134 22.09 13.58 -11.48
C GLN A 134 20.62 13.51 -11.02
N ARG A 135 19.75 14.16 -11.80
CA ARG A 135 18.31 14.25 -11.50
C ARG A 135 17.44 13.44 -12.46
N LEU A 136 18.03 13.01 -13.57
CA LEU A 136 17.41 12.16 -14.57
C LEU A 136 18.09 10.80 -14.51
N GLU A 137 17.29 9.77 -14.70
CA GLU A 137 17.76 8.41 -14.87
C GLU A 137 18.39 8.23 -16.26
N ASP A 138 19.25 7.23 -16.40
CA ASP A 138 19.95 6.99 -17.66
C ASP A 138 18.96 6.40 -18.69
N ALA A 139 18.91 6.99 -19.90
CA ALA A 139 18.15 6.44 -21.01
C ALA A 139 18.87 5.20 -21.59
N LEU A 140 18.11 4.17 -21.94
CA LEU A 140 18.60 2.86 -22.37
C LEU A 140 18.15 2.57 -23.80
N ASP A 141 19.09 2.25 -24.69
CA ASP A 141 18.80 1.97 -26.10
C ASP A 141 17.87 0.77 -26.31
N VAL A 142 17.92 -0.22 -25.40
CA VAL A 142 17.11 -1.44 -25.46
C VAL A 142 15.69 -1.26 -24.93
N ASP A 143 15.45 -0.20 -24.15
CA ASP A 143 14.17 0.09 -23.52
C ASP A 143 13.66 1.46 -23.96
N ALA A 144 12.84 1.46 -25.00
CA ALA A 144 12.33 2.68 -25.62
C ALA A 144 11.54 3.58 -24.63
N GLN A 145 10.94 3.03 -23.57
CA GLN A 145 10.17 3.82 -22.60
C GLN A 145 11.07 4.73 -21.76
N THR A 146 12.35 4.37 -21.59
CA THR A 146 13.34 5.20 -20.91
C THR A 146 13.78 6.43 -21.73
N ASN A 147 13.41 6.50 -23.02
CA ASN A 147 13.79 7.58 -23.93
C ASN A 147 12.67 8.63 -24.10
N ASN A 148 11.74 8.74 -23.15
CA ASN A 148 10.64 9.70 -23.23
C ASN A 148 11.17 11.16 -23.23
N PRO A 149 10.94 11.94 -24.30
CA PRO A 149 11.45 13.32 -24.38
C PRO A 149 10.77 14.27 -23.39
N ASN A 150 9.64 13.87 -22.81
CA ASN A 150 8.91 14.62 -21.79
C ASN A 150 9.24 14.16 -20.37
N GLU A 151 10.20 13.25 -20.19
CA GLU A 151 10.62 12.81 -18.86
C GLU A 151 11.16 14.00 -18.05
N LYS A 152 10.66 14.13 -16.83
CA LYS A 152 11.02 15.23 -15.93
C LYS A 152 12.01 14.75 -14.87
N PRO A 153 12.82 15.66 -14.31
CA PRO A 153 13.67 15.34 -13.17
C PRO A 153 12.88 14.63 -12.06
N ALA A 154 13.44 13.55 -11.50
CA ALA A 154 12.83 12.86 -10.38
C ALA A 154 12.67 13.82 -9.19
N TYR A 155 11.55 13.73 -8.47
CA TYR A 155 11.27 14.65 -7.37
C TYR A 155 10.36 14.03 -6.32
N HIS A 156 10.24 14.75 -5.20
CA HIS A 156 9.26 14.49 -4.17
C HIS A 156 8.07 15.44 -4.34
N ALA A 157 6.89 14.92 -4.64
CA ALA A 157 5.69 15.75 -4.63
C ALA A 157 5.33 16.16 -3.20
N LEU A 158 4.64 17.28 -3.06
CA LEU A 158 4.26 17.92 -1.80
C LEU A 158 5.45 18.25 -0.88
N SER A 159 6.66 18.35 -1.45
CA SER A 159 7.88 18.72 -0.72
C SER A 159 7.89 20.21 -0.35
N GLY A 160 8.59 20.55 0.73
CA GLY A 160 8.85 21.94 1.08
C GLY A 160 9.70 22.64 0.01
N SER A 161 9.51 23.95 -0.16
CA SER A 161 10.38 24.77 -1.00
C SER A 161 11.50 25.39 -0.16
N GLY A 162 12.74 25.30 -0.62
CA GLY A 162 13.88 25.86 0.09
C GLY A 162 15.21 25.80 -0.66
N ARG A 163 16.17 26.58 -0.15
CA ARG A 163 17.57 26.55 -0.52
C ARG A 163 18.40 26.35 0.74
N ALA A 164 19.23 25.32 0.77
CA ALA A 164 20.09 25.00 1.89
C ALA A 164 21.51 24.77 1.40
N ASN A 165 22.48 25.33 2.13
CA ASN A 165 23.89 25.03 1.96
C ASN A 165 24.47 24.72 3.33
N ALA A 166 24.75 23.44 3.58
CA ALA A 166 25.18 22.97 4.89
C ALA A 166 25.97 21.66 4.81
N GLU A 167 26.68 21.36 5.88
CA GLU A 167 27.13 20.00 6.16
C GLU A 167 25.92 19.06 6.33
N TYR A 168 26.14 17.77 6.11
CA TYR A 168 25.09 16.76 6.15
C TYR A 168 25.47 15.59 7.06
N VAL A 169 24.45 14.88 7.53
CA VAL A 169 24.57 13.74 8.43
C VAL A 169 23.86 12.56 7.80
N TYR A 170 24.52 11.41 7.76
CA TYR A 170 23.89 10.14 7.45
C TYR A 170 23.08 9.66 8.64
N VAL A 171 21.78 9.42 8.42
CA VAL A 171 20.81 9.14 9.49
C VAL A 171 20.19 7.74 9.38
N GLY A 172 20.88 6.81 8.70
CA GLY A 172 20.38 5.45 8.50
C GLY A 172 19.06 5.47 7.72
N ARG A 173 17.99 4.91 8.32
CA ARG A 173 16.64 4.88 7.73
C ARG A 173 15.82 6.12 8.07
N GLY A 174 16.33 7.06 8.88
CA GLY A 174 15.59 8.25 9.28
C GLY A 174 14.37 7.95 10.18
N SER A 175 14.39 6.83 10.90
CA SER A 175 13.40 6.51 11.93
C SER A 175 13.58 7.41 13.17
N ARG A 176 12.56 7.52 14.02
CA ARG A 176 12.69 8.27 15.29
C ARG A 176 13.81 7.73 16.15
N GLU A 177 13.96 6.40 16.16
CA GLU A 177 14.99 5.68 16.91
C GLU A 177 16.39 5.99 16.39
N ASP A 178 16.57 6.16 15.08
CA ASP A 178 17.87 6.52 14.50
C ASP A 178 18.27 7.94 14.91
N TYR A 179 17.35 8.90 14.82
CA TYR A 179 17.59 10.27 15.27
C TYR A 179 17.86 10.34 16.77
N LYS A 180 17.06 9.63 17.57
CA LYS A 180 17.27 9.53 19.02
C LYS A 180 18.65 8.97 19.32
N LYS A 181 19.04 7.88 18.66
CA LYS A 181 20.33 7.22 18.88
C LYS A 181 21.51 8.13 18.53
N LEU A 182 21.44 8.84 17.39
CA LEU A 182 22.47 9.80 16.99
C LEU A 182 22.59 10.94 17.99
N LYS A 183 21.46 11.48 18.47
CA LYS A 183 21.43 12.54 19.49
C LYS A 183 22.00 12.05 20.83
N ASP A 184 21.63 10.86 21.29
CA ASP A 184 22.15 10.24 22.52
C ASP A 184 23.67 10.05 22.46
N LEU A 185 24.21 9.83 21.25
CA LEU A 185 25.65 9.70 20.99
C LEU A 185 26.35 11.05 20.72
N GLY A 186 25.63 12.17 20.82
CA GLY A 186 26.19 13.52 20.71
C GLY A 186 26.41 14.03 19.29
N VAL A 187 25.68 13.50 18.29
CA VAL A 187 25.70 14.03 16.93
C VAL A 187 24.86 15.31 16.84
N GLU A 188 25.46 16.40 16.36
CA GLU A 188 24.77 17.67 16.11
C GLU A 188 23.95 17.60 14.82
N LEU A 189 22.63 17.76 14.94
CA LEU A 189 21.67 17.61 13.82
C LEU A 189 21.12 18.95 13.33
N GLU A 190 20.94 19.92 14.23
CA GLU A 190 20.31 21.20 13.92
C GLU A 190 21.10 21.97 12.84
N GLY A 191 20.39 22.51 11.84
CA GLY A 191 20.99 23.24 10.73
C GLY A 191 21.72 22.37 9.69
N LYS A 192 21.72 21.04 9.82
CA LYS A 192 22.32 20.10 8.86
C LYS A 192 21.30 19.59 7.85
N ILE A 193 21.78 18.98 6.77
CA ILE A 193 20.97 18.23 5.80
C ILE A 193 21.00 16.73 6.16
N ALA A 194 19.85 16.08 6.14
CA ALA A 194 19.76 14.64 6.40
C ALA A 194 20.01 13.84 5.12
N LEU A 195 20.87 12.81 5.19
CA LEU A 195 20.97 11.78 4.16
C LEU A 195 20.41 10.48 4.73
N ALA A 196 19.30 10.00 4.17
CA ALA A 196 18.63 8.79 4.64
C ALA A 196 18.42 7.78 3.51
N GLN A 197 18.44 6.50 3.88
CA GLN A 197 17.99 5.40 3.04
C GLN A 197 16.46 5.37 2.94
N TYR A 198 15.94 4.97 1.78
CA TYR A 198 14.57 4.47 1.64
C TYR A 198 14.32 3.21 2.48
N GLY A 199 13.06 2.74 2.52
CA GLY A 199 12.60 1.56 3.29
C GLY A 199 12.37 1.81 4.79
N GLY A 200 11.62 0.93 5.45
CA GLY A 200 11.05 1.18 6.78
C GLY A 200 9.96 2.25 6.72
N ALA A 201 10.07 3.31 7.53
CA ALA A 201 9.08 4.39 7.55
C ALA A 201 8.89 5.07 6.18
N ASN A 202 7.67 5.50 5.87
CA ASN A 202 7.36 6.27 4.67
C ASN A 202 8.22 7.55 4.55
N ARG A 203 8.51 7.96 3.32
CA ARG A 203 9.34 9.14 2.99
C ARG A 203 8.89 10.44 3.67
N GLY A 204 7.59 10.71 3.75
CA GLY A 204 7.05 11.88 4.44
C GLY A 204 7.35 11.87 5.94
N VAL A 205 7.31 10.69 6.57
CA VAL A 205 7.68 10.50 7.99
C VAL A 205 9.19 10.74 8.19
N LYS A 206 10.05 10.26 7.29
CA LYS A 206 11.50 10.53 7.36
C LYS A 206 11.81 12.03 7.36
N ILE A 207 11.13 12.78 6.50
CA ILE A 207 11.29 14.24 6.40
C ILE A 207 10.74 14.92 7.65
N LYS A 208 9.56 14.52 8.13
CA LYS A 208 8.99 15.00 9.41
C LYS A 208 9.94 14.79 10.58
N ASN A 209 10.61 13.64 10.64
CA ASN A 209 11.59 13.33 11.69
C ASN A 209 12.84 14.23 11.57
N ALA A 210 13.32 14.50 10.37
CA ALA A 210 14.41 15.45 10.14
C ALA A 210 14.03 16.86 10.62
N GLU A 211 12.84 17.34 10.25
CA GLU A 211 12.30 18.63 10.67
C GLU A 211 12.19 18.75 12.19
N ALA A 212 11.71 17.71 12.86
CA ALA A 212 11.59 17.66 14.32
C ALA A 212 12.93 17.80 15.05
N HIS A 213 14.04 17.54 14.36
CA HIS A 213 15.40 17.68 14.88
C HIS A 213 16.13 18.94 14.37
N GLY A 214 15.40 19.88 13.77
CA GLY A 214 15.94 21.18 13.33
C GLY A 214 16.82 21.08 12.08
N MET A 215 16.75 19.96 11.34
CA MET A 215 17.45 19.81 10.06
C MET A 215 16.76 20.66 8.98
N ILE A 216 17.51 21.07 7.97
CA ILE A 216 17.07 22.08 6.99
C ILE A 216 16.88 21.54 5.57
N GLY A 217 17.03 20.23 5.38
CA GLY A 217 16.76 19.54 4.13
C GLY A 217 16.94 18.03 4.27
N THR A 218 16.40 17.26 3.33
CA THR A 218 16.48 15.79 3.34
C THR A 218 16.77 15.22 1.97
N ILE A 219 17.77 14.35 1.89
CA ILE A 219 18.12 13.58 0.70
C ILE A 219 17.76 12.12 0.96
N LEU A 220 17.01 11.50 0.04
CA LEU A 220 16.65 10.09 0.11
C LEU A 220 17.29 9.32 -1.04
N TYR A 221 17.84 8.14 -0.78
CA TYR A 221 18.38 7.25 -1.81
C TYR A 221 18.00 5.79 -1.52
N THR A 222 17.94 4.96 -2.56
CA THR A 222 17.70 3.51 -2.41
C THR A 222 19.04 2.80 -2.24
N ASP A 223 19.22 2.15 -1.09
CA ASP A 223 20.41 1.35 -0.81
C ASP A 223 20.21 -0.08 -1.34
N PRO A 224 21.24 -0.78 -1.87
CA PRO A 224 21.11 -2.18 -2.31
C PRO A 224 20.63 -3.14 -1.21
N LEU A 225 20.62 -2.71 0.05
CA LEU A 225 19.98 -3.44 1.15
C LEU A 225 18.49 -3.73 0.87
N GLU A 226 17.83 -2.94 0.03
CA GLU A 226 16.43 -3.14 -0.38
C GLU A 226 16.22 -4.21 -1.44
N ASP A 227 17.30 -4.66 -2.09
CA ASP A 227 17.22 -5.47 -3.32
C ASP A 227 17.37 -6.97 -3.06
N GLY A 228 17.42 -7.39 -1.79
CA GLY A 228 17.53 -8.81 -1.46
C GLY A 228 18.86 -9.41 -1.86
N GLU A 229 18.80 -10.59 -2.48
CA GLU A 229 19.97 -11.29 -3.00
C GLU A 229 20.36 -10.79 -4.40
N ILE A 230 19.50 -10.04 -5.09
CA ILE A 230 19.69 -9.64 -6.49
C ILE A 230 20.40 -8.29 -6.58
N THR A 231 21.70 -8.30 -6.28
CA THR A 231 22.56 -7.13 -6.28
C THR A 231 23.83 -7.34 -7.12
N GLU A 232 24.47 -6.25 -7.55
CA GLU A 232 25.78 -6.31 -8.20
C GLU A 232 26.85 -6.96 -7.31
N GLU A 233 26.78 -6.70 -6.00
CA GLU A 233 27.67 -7.29 -4.99
C GLU A 233 27.57 -8.83 -4.95
N ASN A 234 26.39 -9.37 -5.26
CA ASN A 234 26.15 -10.81 -5.37
C ASN A 234 26.40 -11.36 -6.79
N GLY A 235 26.97 -10.54 -7.70
CA GLY A 235 27.39 -10.94 -9.04
C GLY A 235 26.31 -10.86 -10.11
N TYR A 236 25.17 -10.24 -9.83
CA TYR A 236 24.13 -9.98 -10.84
C TYR A 236 24.44 -8.72 -11.63
N LEU A 237 24.19 -8.74 -12.94
CA LEU A 237 24.28 -7.53 -13.74
C LEU A 237 23.08 -6.62 -13.44
N PRO A 238 23.27 -5.29 -13.43
CA PRO A 238 22.16 -4.36 -13.32
C PRO A 238 21.29 -4.41 -14.58
N TYR A 239 20.02 -4.06 -14.44
CA TYR A 239 19.13 -3.76 -15.56
C TYR A 239 19.84 -2.77 -16.51
N PRO A 240 19.72 -2.90 -17.83
CA PRO A 240 18.92 -3.87 -18.58
C PRO A 240 19.64 -5.20 -18.89
N ASP A 241 20.89 -5.37 -18.46
CA ASP A 241 21.68 -6.58 -18.77
C ASP A 241 21.45 -7.71 -17.76
N GLY A 242 20.78 -7.42 -16.65
CA GLY A 242 20.42 -8.40 -15.64
C GLY A 242 19.32 -7.92 -14.69
N PRO A 243 18.99 -8.74 -13.69
CA PRO A 243 17.83 -8.53 -12.84
C PRO A 243 18.08 -7.59 -11.65
N ALA A 244 19.32 -7.11 -11.45
CA ALA A 244 19.64 -6.19 -10.36
C ALA A 244 19.19 -4.76 -10.69
N ARG A 245 19.03 -3.93 -9.66
CA ARG A 245 18.65 -2.52 -9.79
C ARG A 245 19.62 -1.76 -10.71
N HIS A 246 19.08 -0.93 -11.60
CA HIS A 246 19.93 -0.01 -12.36
C HIS A 246 20.56 1.04 -11.42
N PRO A 247 21.88 1.31 -11.46
CA PRO A 247 22.57 2.21 -10.52
C PRO A 247 22.07 3.66 -10.51
N SER A 248 21.53 4.11 -11.64
CA SER A 248 20.95 5.46 -11.78
C SER A 248 19.50 5.54 -11.34
N SER A 249 18.83 4.44 -10.97
CA SER A 249 17.40 4.42 -10.63
C SER A 249 17.06 5.40 -9.50
N ILE A 250 15.96 6.16 -9.63
CA ILE A 250 15.53 7.13 -8.62
C ILE A 250 14.07 6.86 -8.25
N GLN A 251 13.82 6.60 -6.96
CA GLN A 251 12.46 6.44 -6.44
C GLN A 251 11.82 7.83 -6.22
N ARG A 252 10.80 8.15 -7.02
CA ARG A 252 9.92 9.33 -6.84
C ARG A 252 8.86 9.07 -5.75
N GLY A 253 8.05 10.07 -5.41
CA GLY A 253 6.93 9.84 -4.50
C GLY A 253 6.41 11.09 -3.81
N SER A 254 5.16 11.04 -3.35
CA SER A 254 4.60 12.07 -2.48
C SER A 254 5.21 12.01 -1.08
N THR A 255 5.46 13.19 -0.52
CA THR A 255 6.01 13.41 0.83
C THR A 255 4.97 13.90 1.82
N ARG A 256 3.68 13.83 1.49
CA ARG A 256 2.60 14.07 2.45
C ARG A 256 2.80 13.26 3.72
N TRP A 257 2.27 13.77 4.82
CA TRP A 257 2.25 13.03 6.08
C TRP A 257 1.11 12.01 6.06
N GLY A 258 1.33 10.91 5.33
CA GLY A 258 0.29 9.91 5.00
C GLY A 258 -0.38 9.26 6.20
N SER A 259 0.28 9.22 7.36
CA SER A 259 -0.30 8.74 8.61
C SER A 259 -1.29 9.71 9.28
N LEU A 260 -1.35 10.97 8.83
CA LEU A 260 -2.23 12.00 9.40
C LEU A 260 -3.47 12.25 8.54
N SER A 261 -3.33 12.30 7.22
CA SER A 261 -4.42 12.56 6.30
C SER A 261 -4.16 11.96 4.92
N PHE A 262 -5.21 11.53 4.23
CA PHE A 262 -5.27 11.20 2.79
C PHE A 262 -6.26 12.13 2.07
N GLY A 263 -6.22 12.13 0.74
CA GLY A 263 -6.96 13.09 -0.09
C GLY A 263 -6.21 14.38 -0.36
N ASP A 264 -6.87 15.32 -1.02
CA ASP A 264 -6.34 16.65 -1.26
C ASP A 264 -6.14 17.39 0.08
N PRO A 265 -4.91 17.81 0.43
CA PRO A 265 -4.63 18.51 1.69
C PRO A 265 -5.38 19.84 1.83
N SER A 266 -5.91 20.40 0.74
CA SER A 266 -6.67 21.65 0.72
C SER A 266 -8.16 21.47 0.94
N THR A 267 -8.71 20.24 0.97
CA THR A 267 -10.17 20.00 1.12
C THR A 267 -10.53 18.85 2.06
N ILE A 268 -9.61 18.43 2.94
CA ILE A 268 -9.83 17.32 3.89
C ILE A 268 -11.26 17.28 4.47
N GLY A 269 -12.00 16.22 4.14
CA GLY A 269 -13.36 15.95 4.60
C GLY A 269 -14.47 16.34 3.62
N TYR A 270 -14.15 16.86 2.43
CA TYR A 270 -15.12 17.15 1.36
C TYR A 270 -14.44 17.19 -0.02
N ALA A 271 -15.18 16.77 -1.06
CA ALA A 271 -14.63 16.64 -2.40
C ALA A 271 -14.06 17.95 -3.00
N SER A 272 -12.92 17.81 -3.66
CA SER A 272 -12.16 18.83 -4.39
C SER A 272 -12.82 19.23 -5.70
N THR A 273 -14.10 19.58 -5.69
CA THR A 273 -14.73 20.19 -6.87
C THR A 273 -14.01 21.49 -7.28
N LYS A 274 -14.16 21.88 -8.54
CA LYS A 274 -13.47 23.06 -9.09
C LYS A 274 -13.64 24.34 -8.26
N ASP A 275 -14.84 24.54 -7.72
CA ASP A 275 -15.22 25.72 -6.94
C ASP A 275 -15.20 25.47 -5.42
N ALA A 276 -14.70 24.31 -4.97
CA ALA A 276 -14.61 23.96 -3.55
C ALA A 276 -13.73 24.97 -2.79
N PRO A 277 -14.12 25.38 -1.58
CA PRO A 277 -13.26 26.21 -0.73
C PRO A 277 -11.97 25.45 -0.42
N ARG A 278 -10.83 26.16 -0.34
CA ARG A 278 -9.50 25.58 -0.10
C ARG A 278 -8.96 26.04 1.25
N GLY A 279 -8.54 25.08 2.07
CA GLY A 279 -7.99 25.27 3.41
C GLY A 279 -6.47 25.48 3.43
N ASP A 280 -5.94 25.76 4.63
CA ASP A 280 -4.49 25.84 4.86
C ASP A 280 -3.89 24.43 4.90
N ILE A 281 -2.87 24.21 4.07
CA ILE A 281 -2.23 22.90 3.90
C ILE A 281 -1.03 22.68 4.84
N THR A 282 -0.61 23.70 5.59
CA THR A 282 0.65 23.73 6.36
C THR A 282 0.79 22.57 7.36
N SER A 283 -0.31 21.96 7.77
CA SER A 283 -0.33 20.87 8.77
C SER A 283 -0.25 19.47 8.16
N TYR A 284 -0.26 19.34 6.83
CA TYR A 284 -0.41 18.05 6.13
C TYR A 284 0.84 17.59 5.36
N GLY A 285 1.91 18.39 5.36
CA GLY A 285 3.12 18.09 4.61
C GLY A 285 4.37 18.79 5.16
N PRO A 286 5.54 18.43 4.61
CA PRO A 286 6.83 18.95 5.04
C PRO A 286 7.02 20.42 4.68
N LYS A 287 7.83 21.10 5.50
CA LYS A 287 8.26 22.49 5.36
C LYS A 287 9.69 22.61 4.85
N ILE A 288 10.53 21.58 5.01
CA ILE A 288 11.91 21.58 4.51
C ILE A 288 11.99 20.94 3.12
N PRO A 289 12.95 21.38 2.27
CA PRO A 289 13.12 20.81 0.95
C PRO A 289 13.67 19.38 1.01
N SER A 290 13.20 18.55 0.09
CA SER A 290 13.67 17.17 -0.04
C SER A 290 13.87 16.74 -1.49
N ILE A 291 14.89 15.91 -1.73
CA ILE A 291 15.31 15.47 -3.07
C ILE A 291 15.60 13.94 -3.05
N PRO A 292 14.95 13.12 -3.90
CA PRO A 292 15.32 11.71 -4.09
C PRO A 292 16.50 11.59 -5.05
N ILE A 293 17.47 10.71 -4.80
CA ILE A 293 18.66 10.52 -5.64
C ILE A 293 18.92 9.04 -5.94
N SER A 294 19.79 8.79 -6.91
CA SER A 294 20.15 7.44 -7.33
C SER A 294 21.05 6.72 -6.31
N PRO A 295 21.09 5.37 -6.28
CA PRO A 295 22.09 4.62 -5.53
C PRO A 295 23.52 5.05 -5.87
N ARG A 296 23.81 5.29 -7.16
CA ARG A 296 25.10 5.78 -7.67
C ARG A 296 25.53 7.09 -7.02
N ASP A 297 24.61 8.07 -6.92
CA ASP A 297 24.88 9.36 -6.30
C ASP A 297 24.89 9.28 -4.78
N GLY A 298 24.02 8.46 -4.18
CA GLY A 298 24.01 8.17 -2.75
C GLY A 298 25.36 7.66 -2.26
N LEU A 299 25.99 6.78 -3.04
CA LEU A 299 27.33 6.27 -2.77
C LEU A 299 28.40 7.38 -2.75
N GLN A 300 28.31 8.37 -3.64
CA GLN A 300 29.23 9.53 -3.64
C GLN A 300 29.10 10.37 -2.37
N LEU A 301 27.87 10.54 -1.88
CA LEU A 301 27.60 11.25 -0.63
C LEU A 301 28.08 10.46 0.59
N LEU A 302 27.92 9.13 0.61
CA LEU A 302 28.44 8.29 1.68
C LEU A 302 29.97 8.30 1.74
N HIS A 303 30.65 8.21 0.59
CA HIS A 303 32.12 8.26 0.54
C HIS A 303 32.71 9.54 1.11
N ALA A 304 32.06 10.67 0.87
CA ALA A 304 32.51 11.94 1.44
C ALA A 304 32.39 12.00 2.98
N LEU A 305 31.69 11.05 3.61
CA LEU A 305 31.62 10.90 5.07
C LEU A 305 32.58 9.83 5.62
N ASP A 306 33.26 9.04 4.77
CA ASP A 306 34.09 7.92 5.23
C ASP A 306 35.13 8.37 6.29
N GLY A 307 35.13 7.69 7.44
CA GLY A 307 36.05 7.98 8.55
C GLY A 307 35.70 9.23 9.39
N HIS A 308 34.57 9.88 9.15
CA HIS A 308 34.13 11.07 9.87
C HIS A 308 32.80 10.87 10.60
N GLY A 309 32.76 11.19 11.90
CA GLY A 309 31.58 10.94 12.74
C GLY A 309 31.60 9.53 13.33
N LEU A 310 30.42 8.98 13.60
CA LEU A 310 30.26 7.66 14.21
C LEU A 310 30.21 6.58 13.13
N SER A 311 30.91 5.46 13.33
CA SER A 311 30.77 4.28 12.46
C SER A 311 29.42 3.61 12.66
N ALA A 312 28.95 2.85 11.66
CA ALA A 312 27.70 2.10 11.77
C ALA A 312 27.69 1.13 12.97
N GLU A 313 28.84 0.55 13.32
CA GLU A 313 29.01 -0.31 14.50
C GLU A 313 28.88 0.47 15.81
N GLN A 314 29.29 1.73 15.86
CA GLN A 314 29.11 2.60 17.03
C GLN A 314 27.65 3.03 17.20
N VAL A 315 26.97 3.33 16.09
CA VAL A 315 25.53 3.64 16.10
C VAL A 315 24.71 2.43 16.52
N ASN A 316 25.10 1.22 16.07
CA ASN A 316 24.52 -0.07 16.46
C ASN A 316 22.98 -0.10 16.37
N ARG A 317 22.47 0.21 15.17
CA ARG A 317 21.05 0.19 14.82
C ARG A 317 20.80 -0.80 13.70
N THR A 318 19.69 -1.53 13.79
CA THR A 318 19.25 -2.46 12.75
C THR A 318 19.09 -1.71 11.42
N ASN A 319 19.61 -2.29 10.33
CA ASN A 319 19.53 -1.72 8.97
C ASN A 319 20.09 -0.29 8.82
N TYR A 320 20.89 0.18 9.79
CA TYR A 320 21.60 1.45 9.69
C TYR A 320 22.76 1.37 8.70
N LYS A 321 23.50 0.25 8.72
CA LYS A 321 24.50 -0.06 7.69
C LYS A 321 23.78 -0.61 6.46
N GLY A 322 23.99 0.01 5.30
CA GLY A 322 23.50 -0.50 4.01
C GLY A 322 24.34 -1.66 3.47
N ALA A 323 24.13 -2.01 2.21
CA ALA A 323 24.72 -3.17 1.55
C ALA A 323 25.83 -2.87 0.53
N PHE A 324 26.14 -1.59 0.23
CA PHE A 324 27.37 -1.27 -0.51
C PHE A 324 28.62 -1.80 0.20
N SER A 325 29.48 -2.53 -0.54
CA SER A 325 30.67 -3.17 0.06
C SER A 325 31.84 -2.21 0.24
N ASN A 326 31.87 -1.11 -0.52
CA ASN A 326 33.02 -0.23 -0.65
C ASN A 326 32.93 1.05 0.20
N VAL A 327 31.94 1.18 1.10
CA VAL A 327 31.73 2.37 1.94
C VAL A 327 31.49 1.99 3.40
N THR A 328 31.78 2.91 4.33
CA THR A 328 31.79 2.61 5.77
C THR A 328 30.56 3.08 6.54
N TYR A 329 29.66 3.85 5.90
CA TYR A 329 28.42 4.37 6.50
C TYR A 329 28.64 5.16 7.80
N HIS A 330 29.71 5.97 7.84
CA HIS A 330 29.87 6.88 8.97
C HIS A 330 28.80 7.99 8.95
N SER A 331 28.40 8.44 10.14
CA SER A 331 27.34 9.44 10.29
C SER A 331 27.70 10.80 9.71
N GLY A 332 28.98 11.15 9.59
CA GLY A 332 29.37 12.54 9.42
C GLY A 332 29.00 13.41 10.64
N PRO A 333 29.02 14.75 10.49
CA PRO A 333 29.46 15.47 9.29
C PRO A 333 30.98 15.33 9.07
N ALA A 334 31.42 15.44 7.82
CA ALA A 334 32.83 15.51 7.46
C ALA A 334 33.24 16.97 7.22
N PRO A 335 34.33 17.48 7.85
CA PRO A 335 34.74 18.87 7.68
C PRO A 335 34.97 19.24 6.21
N GLY A 336 34.27 20.28 5.74
CA GLY A 336 34.38 20.76 4.35
C GLY A 336 33.54 19.97 3.33
N ALA A 337 32.84 18.91 3.74
CA ALA A 337 31.84 18.25 2.92
C ALA A 337 30.47 18.93 3.13
N THR A 338 29.95 19.59 2.10
CA THR A 338 28.67 20.32 2.17
C THR A 338 27.78 20.00 0.99
N LEU A 339 26.47 20.03 1.20
CA LEU A 339 25.47 19.91 0.15
C LEU A 339 24.87 21.28 -0.13
N ASN A 340 24.87 21.68 -1.41
CA ASN A 340 24.08 22.79 -1.92
C ASN A 340 22.77 22.21 -2.50
N LEU A 341 21.69 22.29 -1.73
CA LEU A 341 20.37 21.76 -2.05
C LEU A 341 19.45 22.92 -2.43
N VAL A 342 18.92 22.88 -3.65
CA VAL A 342 17.85 23.78 -4.08
C VAL A 342 16.66 22.94 -4.53
N ASN A 343 15.51 23.15 -3.92
CA ASN A 343 14.24 22.56 -4.36
C ASN A 343 13.15 23.61 -4.22
N ILE A 344 12.63 24.13 -5.33
CA ILE A 344 11.57 25.12 -5.37
C ILE A 344 10.40 24.53 -6.14
N MET A 345 9.28 24.34 -5.44
CA MET A 345 8.07 23.75 -5.97
C MET A 345 7.14 24.85 -6.51
N ASP A 346 6.59 24.65 -7.70
CA ASP A 346 5.34 25.28 -8.10
C ASP A 346 4.17 24.53 -7.46
N ALA A 347 3.16 25.26 -7.02
CA ALA A 347 1.97 24.70 -6.39
C ALA A 347 0.72 25.36 -6.98
N ARG A 348 -0.19 24.53 -7.50
CA ARG A 348 -1.37 24.99 -8.24
C ARG A 348 -2.49 23.95 -8.17
N LEU A 349 -3.67 24.34 -8.65
CA LEU A 349 -4.74 23.38 -8.89
C LEU A 349 -4.59 22.76 -10.28
N GLU A 350 -4.71 21.45 -10.35
CA GLU A 350 -4.69 20.67 -11.61
C GLU A 350 -5.92 19.73 -11.59
N PRO A 351 -6.65 19.54 -12.71
CA PRO A 351 -7.72 18.57 -12.76
C PRO A 351 -7.16 17.14 -12.69
N ALA A 352 -7.88 16.22 -12.05
CA ALA A 352 -7.68 14.78 -12.03
C ALA A 352 -8.98 14.10 -12.49
N TRP A 353 -8.88 12.99 -13.23
CA TRP A 353 -10.01 12.36 -13.91
C TRP A 353 -10.21 10.91 -13.48
N ASP A 354 -11.19 10.66 -12.63
CA ASP A 354 -11.58 9.30 -12.26
C ASP A 354 -12.53 8.73 -13.29
N VAL A 355 -12.26 7.52 -13.78
CA VAL A 355 -13.17 6.81 -14.70
C VAL A 355 -13.97 5.81 -13.90
N ILE A 356 -15.29 5.91 -13.98
CA ILE A 356 -16.21 5.02 -13.28
C ILE A 356 -17.04 4.26 -14.31
N ALA A 357 -17.18 2.96 -14.14
CA ALA A 357 -18.10 2.14 -14.92
C ALA A 357 -18.95 1.25 -14.03
N SER A 358 -20.16 0.92 -14.49
CA SER A 358 -21.04 0.01 -13.75
C SER A 358 -21.81 -0.98 -14.62
N ILE A 359 -22.10 -2.15 -14.02
CA ILE A 359 -23.16 -3.06 -14.44
C ILE A 359 -24.20 -3.06 -13.32
N ASN A 360 -25.38 -2.51 -13.62
CA ASN A 360 -26.47 -2.43 -12.66
C ASN A 360 -26.96 -3.83 -12.21
N GLY A 361 -27.07 -4.02 -10.90
CA GLY A 361 -27.57 -5.24 -10.29
C GLY A 361 -29.10 -5.39 -10.39
N THR A 362 -29.61 -6.55 -9.97
CA THR A 362 -31.04 -6.75 -9.68
C THR A 362 -31.44 -6.18 -8.32
N ASN A 363 -30.48 -6.05 -7.41
CA ASN A 363 -30.53 -5.27 -6.18
C ASN A 363 -29.64 -4.03 -6.32
N PRO A 364 -30.19 -2.84 -6.62
CA PRO A 364 -29.41 -1.63 -6.84
C PRO A 364 -28.90 -0.99 -5.54
N ASP A 365 -29.26 -1.51 -4.37
CA ASP A 365 -28.85 -0.99 -3.05
C ASP A 365 -27.61 -1.70 -2.49
N GLU A 366 -26.93 -2.50 -3.31
CA GLU A 366 -25.71 -3.23 -2.94
C GLU A 366 -24.64 -3.04 -4.01
N TYR A 367 -23.50 -2.45 -3.64
CA TYR A 367 -22.36 -2.20 -4.53
C TYR A 367 -21.16 -3.08 -4.21
N VAL A 368 -20.55 -3.64 -5.25
CA VAL A 368 -19.22 -4.25 -5.20
C VAL A 368 -18.30 -3.42 -6.07
N ILE A 369 -17.34 -2.74 -5.45
CA ILE A 369 -16.46 -1.79 -6.13
C ILE A 369 -15.08 -2.41 -6.27
N ILE A 370 -14.50 -2.31 -7.47
CA ILE A 370 -13.13 -2.75 -7.76
C ILE A 370 -12.37 -1.56 -8.32
N GLY A 371 -11.28 -1.19 -7.65
CA GLY A 371 -10.52 0.01 -7.97
C GLY A 371 -9.04 -0.25 -8.22
N ASN A 372 -8.47 0.59 -9.06
CA ASN A 372 -7.04 0.67 -9.37
C ASN A 372 -6.74 2.12 -9.78
N HIS A 373 -5.65 2.70 -9.31
CA HIS A 373 -5.20 3.98 -9.85
C HIS A 373 -4.48 3.83 -11.19
N ARG A 374 -4.56 4.88 -12.00
CA ARG A 374 -4.04 4.93 -13.37
C ARG A 374 -2.84 5.84 -13.49
N ASP A 375 -2.74 6.85 -12.64
CA ASP A 375 -1.59 7.74 -12.65
C ASP A 375 -0.31 7.02 -12.23
N GLY A 376 0.82 7.62 -12.58
CA GLY A 376 2.15 7.12 -12.21
C GLY A 376 3.21 8.19 -12.44
N TRP A 377 4.38 8.00 -11.88
CA TRP A 377 5.40 9.05 -11.83
C TRP A 377 6.13 9.38 -13.15
N THR A 378 6.26 8.42 -14.06
CA THR A 378 7.10 8.50 -15.26
C THR A 378 6.33 8.05 -16.51
N GLY A 379 6.92 8.14 -17.70
CA GLY A 379 6.56 7.18 -18.76
C GLY A 379 7.07 5.79 -18.37
N GLY A 380 6.20 4.85 -18.01
CA GLY A 380 6.59 3.59 -17.35
C GLY A 380 5.49 3.03 -16.44
N GLY A 381 5.83 2.67 -15.20
CA GLY A 381 4.98 2.07 -14.16
C GLY A 381 4.22 0.82 -14.58
N ALA A 382 4.88 -0.11 -15.28
CA ALA A 382 4.25 -1.33 -15.74
C ALA A 382 3.71 -2.20 -14.59
N ALA A 383 4.38 -2.20 -13.44
CA ALA A 383 3.86 -2.75 -12.20
C ALA A 383 2.90 -1.76 -11.54
N ASP A 384 3.38 -0.57 -11.17
CA ASP A 384 2.63 0.45 -10.43
C ASP A 384 2.12 1.59 -11.34
N ALA A 385 0.81 1.66 -11.62
CA ALA A 385 -0.23 0.68 -11.32
C ALA A 385 -0.87 0.09 -12.57
N VAL A 386 -0.12 0.11 -13.67
CA VAL A 386 -0.56 -0.41 -14.97
C VAL A 386 -0.88 -1.91 -14.92
N SER A 387 -0.24 -2.67 -14.03
CA SER A 387 -0.52 -4.09 -13.85
C SER A 387 -1.99 -4.30 -13.46
N GLY A 388 -2.50 -3.58 -12.45
CA GLY A 388 -3.90 -3.61 -12.05
C GLY A 388 -4.84 -2.98 -13.07
N GLY A 389 -4.46 -1.86 -13.69
CA GLY A 389 -5.28 -1.16 -14.68
C GLY A 389 -5.54 -2.01 -15.94
N SER A 390 -4.54 -2.80 -16.34
CA SER A 390 -4.67 -3.78 -17.43
C SER A 390 -5.66 -4.89 -17.09
N LEU A 391 -5.71 -5.31 -15.82
CA LEU A 391 -6.67 -6.32 -15.35
C LEU A 391 -8.10 -5.76 -15.28
N LEU A 392 -8.30 -4.48 -14.94
CA LEU A 392 -9.65 -3.88 -14.99
C LEU A 392 -10.24 -3.90 -16.41
N ILE A 393 -9.42 -3.71 -17.45
CA ILE A 393 -9.88 -3.84 -18.84
C ILE A 393 -10.30 -5.29 -19.15
N GLU A 394 -9.50 -6.28 -18.74
CA GLU A 394 -9.82 -7.70 -18.95
C GLU A 394 -11.06 -8.15 -18.15
N MET A 395 -11.23 -7.64 -16.93
CA MET A 395 -12.42 -7.87 -16.10
C MET A 395 -13.67 -7.33 -16.81
N ALA A 396 -13.60 -6.12 -17.36
CA ALA A 396 -14.71 -5.54 -18.11
C ALA A 396 -15.10 -6.43 -19.30
N LYS A 397 -14.11 -6.96 -20.03
CA LYS A 397 -14.30 -7.94 -21.12
C LYS A 397 -14.93 -9.24 -20.63
N ALA A 398 -14.47 -9.79 -19.51
CA ALA A 398 -14.96 -11.06 -18.96
C ALA A 398 -16.42 -10.98 -18.51
N PHE A 399 -16.78 -9.95 -17.73
CA PHE A 399 -18.17 -9.72 -17.32
C PHE A 399 -19.06 -9.30 -18.50
N GLY A 400 -18.52 -8.55 -19.46
CA GLY A 400 -19.22 -8.18 -20.70
C GLY A 400 -19.75 -9.41 -21.45
N LYS A 401 -18.97 -10.48 -21.55
CA LYS A 401 -19.41 -11.75 -22.16
C LYS A 401 -20.55 -12.43 -21.40
N LEU A 402 -20.61 -12.29 -20.08
CA LEU A 402 -21.76 -12.78 -19.31
C LEU A 402 -23.01 -11.94 -19.61
N VAL A 403 -22.87 -10.61 -19.63
CA VAL A 403 -23.95 -9.67 -19.95
C VAL A 403 -24.51 -9.93 -21.35
N GLU A 404 -23.65 -10.18 -22.34
CA GLU A 404 -24.05 -10.57 -23.71
C GLU A 404 -24.91 -11.83 -23.75
N LYS A 405 -24.72 -12.75 -22.79
CA LYS A 405 -25.53 -13.98 -22.63
C LYS A 405 -26.77 -13.78 -21.77
N GLY A 406 -27.06 -12.55 -21.34
CA GLY A 406 -28.24 -12.20 -20.55
C GLY A 406 -28.05 -12.37 -19.05
N TRP A 407 -26.82 -12.58 -18.56
CA TRP A 407 -26.55 -12.51 -17.12
C TRP A 407 -26.71 -11.06 -16.63
N LYS A 408 -27.27 -10.92 -15.44
CA LYS A 408 -27.34 -9.66 -14.71
C LYS A 408 -26.94 -9.96 -13.27
N PRO A 409 -25.94 -9.27 -12.70
CA PRO A 409 -25.49 -9.56 -11.36
C PRO A 409 -26.60 -9.28 -10.35
N ARG A 410 -26.52 -9.94 -9.18
CA ARG A 410 -27.40 -9.60 -8.06
C ARG A 410 -27.14 -8.18 -7.56
N ARG A 411 -25.88 -7.85 -7.32
CA ARG A 411 -25.41 -6.55 -6.81
C ARG A 411 -24.84 -5.72 -7.95
N THR A 412 -24.88 -4.41 -7.85
CA THR A 412 -24.21 -3.57 -8.86
C THR A 412 -22.71 -3.74 -8.73
N ILE A 413 -22.05 -4.02 -9.86
CA ILE A 413 -20.59 -4.05 -9.94
C ILE A 413 -20.13 -2.69 -10.45
N ILE A 414 -19.18 -2.08 -9.76
CA ILE A 414 -18.56 -0.80 -10.15
C ILE A 414 -17.07 -1.03 -10.36
N LEU A 415 -16.55 -0.60 -11.51
CA LEU A 415 -15.12 -0.49 -11.76
C LEU A 415 -14.73 0.98 -11.63
N ALA A 416 -13.59 1.22 -11.00
CA ALA A 416 -13.05 2.56 -10.83
C ALA A 416 -11.57 2.62 -11.23
N SER A 417 -11.23 3.57 -12.09
CA SER A 417 -9.86 3.89 -12.49
C SER A 417 -9.52 5.26 -11.91
N TRP A 418 -8.86 5.25 -10.76
CA TRP A 418 -8.54 6.45 -9.99
C TRP A 418 -7.40 7.25 -10.63
N ASP A 419 -7.42 8.56 -10.48
CA ASP A 419 -6.31 9.46 -10.81
C ASP A 419 -5.74 10.06 -9.52
N ALA A 420 -4.52 10.57 -9.60
CA ALA A 420 -3.83 11.24 -8.49
C ALA A 420 -3.67 10.42 -7.18
N GLU A 421 -3.57 9.10 -7.27
CA GLU A 421 -3.19 8.25 -6.13
C GLU A 421 -1.80 8.65 -5.63
N GLU A 422 -0.87 8.85 -6.56
CA GLU A 422 0.54 9.05 -6.26
C GLU A 422 0.80 10.36 -5.50
N PHE A 423 -0.11 11.32 -5.65
CA PHE A 423 -0.08 12.59 -4.95
C PHE A 423 -0.69 12.50 -3.54
N GLY A 424 -1.50 11.50 -3.25
CA GLY A 424 -1.96 11.22 -1.90
C GLY A 424 -3.33 10.57 -1.78
N LEU A 425 -3.64 9.62 -2.65
CA LEU A 425 -4.95 8.97 -2.77
C LEU A 425 -6.03 9.98 -3.17
N MET A 426 -5.69 11.01 -3.95
CA MET A 426 -6.58 12.15 -4.13
C MET A 426 -7.85 11.74 -4.88
N GLY A 427 -7.78 11.19 -6.10
CA GLY A 427 -8.98 10.83 -6.87
C GLY A 427 -9.96 9.94 -6.10
N SER A 428 -9.49 8.78 -5.61
CA SER A 428 -10.33 7.87 -4.82
C SER A 428 -10.93 8.52 -3.56
N THR A 429 -10.17 9.36 -2.86
CA THR A 429 -10.67 10.05 -1.66
C THR A 429 -11.73 11.07 -2.02
N GLU A 430 -11.48 11.93 -3.02
CA GLU A 430 -12.43 12.96 -3.43
C GLU A 430 -13.73 12.31 -3.94
N TRP A 431 -13.63 11.21 -4.68
CA TRP A 431 -14.80 10.44 -5.13
C TRP A 431 -15.59 9.84 -3.98
N VAL A 432 -14.90 9.27 -2.99
CA VAL A 432 -15.57 8.77 -1.77
C VAL A 432 -16.24 9.90 -1.02
N GLU A 433 -15.61 11.07 -0.88
CA GLU A 433 -16.18 12.22 -0.18
C GLU A 433 -17.42 12.79 -0.90
N ASP A 434 -17.43 12.81 -2.23
CA ASP A 434 -18.58 13.29 -3.02
C ASP A 434 -19.78 12.35 -2.92
N HIS A 435 -19.54 11.05 -2.74
CA HIS A 435 -20.58 10.01 -2.73
C HIS A 435 -20.81 9.37 -1.35
N LEU A 436 -20.20 9.89 -0.29
CA LEU A 436 -20.05 9.20 0.99
C LEU A 436 -21.37 8.69 1.60
N PRO A 437 -22.47 9.48 1.64
CA PRO A 437 -23.73 8.99 2.21
C PRO A 437 -24.24 7.73 1.50
N GLU A 438 -24.17 7.71 0.17
CA GLU A 438 -24.61 6.57 -0.65
C GLU A 438 -23.68 5.37 -0.49
N LEU A 439 -22.36 5.58 -0.56
CA LEU A 439 -21.38 4.50 -0.41
C LEU A 439 -21.46 3.83 0.96
N LYS A 440 -21.70 4.61 2.03
CA LYS A 440 -21.86 4.03 3.37
C LYS A 440 -23.10 3.16 3.46
N GLU A 441 -24.19 3.52 2.79
CA GLU A 441 -25.45 2.78 2.78
C GLU A 441 -25.39 1.54 1.89
N LYS A 442 -24.76 1.62 0.71
CA LYS A 442 -24.89 0.60 -0.33
C LYS A 442 -23.67 -0.30 -0.52
N THR A 443 -22.46 0.14 -0.17
CA THR A 443 -21.25 -0.63 -0.53
C THR A 443 -21.07 -1.86 0.34
N VAL A 444 -21.06 -3.04 -0.29
CA VAL A 444 -20.77 -4.35 0.30
C VAL A 444 -19.27 -4.50 0.54
N ALA A 445 -18.47 -4.24 -0.49
CA ALA A 445 -17.02 -4.27 -0.37
C ALA A 445 -16.33 -3.37 -1.41
N TYR A 446 -15.13 -2.92 -1.06
CA TYR A 446 -14.15 -2.36 -1.97
C TYR A 446 -12.97 -3.34 -2.14
N ILE A 447 -12.61 -3.65 -3.40
CA ILE A 447 -11.48 -4.51 -3.75
C ILE A 447 -10.46 -3.65 -4.48
N ASN A 448 -9.27 -3.51 -3.88
CA ASN A 448 -8.16 -2.75 -4.45
C ASN A 448 -7.24 -3.67 -5.25
N LEU A 449 -6.85 -3.22 -6.43
CA LEU A 449 -5.98 -3.92 -7.35
C LEU A 449 -4.95 -2.95 -7.94
N ASP A 450 -4.03 -2.49 -7.12
CA ASP A 450 -2.98 -1.53 -7.48
C ASP A 450 -1.83 -2.26 -8.22
N THR A 451 -0.78 -2.65 -7.50
CA THR A 451 0.35 -3.40 -8.02
C THR A 451 0.01 -4.89 -8.02
N ALA A 452 -0.90 -5.26 -8.92
CA ALA A 452 -1.36 -6.63 -9.09
C ALA A 452 -0.21 -7.60 -9.39
N VAL A 453 0.79 -7.14 -10.15
CA VAL A 453 1.98 -7.93 -10.50
C VAL A 453 3.22 -7.04 -10.60
N SER A 454 4.17 -7.29 -9.71
CA SER A 454 5.59 -6.92 -9.81
C SER A 454 6.51 -8.15 -9.58
N GLY A 455 5.91 -9.31 -9.33
CA GLY A 455 6.57 -10.59 -9.10
C GLY A 455 5.58 -11.69 -8.68
N PRO A 456 6.06 -12.92 -8.40
CA PRO A 456 5.20 -14.09 -8.24
C PRO A 456 4.55 -14.27 -6.86
N ARG A 457 4.89 -13.44 -5.87
CA ARG A 457 4.38 -13.60 -4.49
C ARG A 457 3.03 -12.90 -4.35
N ALA A 458 1.96 -13.67 -4.46
CA ALA A 458 0.61 -13.18 -4.22
C ALA A 458 0.39 -12.87 -2.72
N GLU A 459 -0.18 -11.71 -2.43
CA GLU A 459 -0.47 -11.25 -1.07
C GLU A 459 -1.87 -10.62 -1.05
N ILE A 460 -2.56 -10.78 0.08
CA ILE A 460 -3.84 -10.10 0.34
C ILE A 460 -3.80 -9.48 1.74
N VAL A 461 -4.43 -8.32 1.89
CA VAL A 461 -4.63 -7.65 3.19
C VAL A 461 -6.06 -7.15 3.21
N GLY A 462 -6.84 -7.44 4.26
CA GLY A 462 -8.25 -7.11 4.22
C GLY A 462 -9.00 -7.32 5.52
N SER A 463 -10.24 -6.85 5.52
CA SER A 463 -11.20 -7.03 6.62
C SER A 463 -11.46 -8.52 6.88
N GLY A 464 -11.64 -8.93 8.14
CA GLY A 464 -11.66 -10.35 8.52
C GLY A 464 -12.69 -11.20 7.75
N GLU A 465 -13.89 -10.68 7.56
CA GLU A 465 -15.03 -11.36 6.94
C GLU A 465 -14.84 -11.76 5.47
N ILE A 466 -13.99 -11.05 4.72
CA ILE A 466 -13.74 -11.28 3.28
C ILE A 466 -12.56 -12.23 3.04
N GLN A 467 -11.72 -12.48 4.05
CA GLN A 467 -10.49 -13.26 3.90
C GLN A 467 -10.76 -14.70 3.45
N THR A 468 -11.76 -15.39 4.03
CA THR A 468 -12.07 -16.78 3.69
C THR A 468 -12.44 -16.94 2.21
N ILE A 469 -13.36 -16.12 1.68
CA ILE A 469 -13.76 -16.23 0.27
C ILE A 469 -12.62 -15.89 -0.69
N ALA A 470 -11.74 -14.93 -0.35
CA ALA A 470 -10.54 -14.66 -1.11
C ALA A 470 -9.62 -15.90 -1.17
N ILE A 471 -9.34 -16.52 -0.02
CA ILE A 471 -8.50 -17.73 0.08
C ILE A 471 -9.11 -18.90 -0.69
N GLU A 472 -10.41 -19.17 -0.54
CA GLU A 472 -11.08 -20.25 -1.28
C GLU A 472 -11.07 -20.01 -2.78
N THR A 473 -11.19 -18.76 -3.22
CA THR A 473 -11.15 -18.42 -4.64
C THR A 473 -9.73 -18.61 -5.22
N MET A 474 -8.67 -18.31 -4.47
CA MET A 474 -7.29 -18.58 -4.90
C MET A 474 -7.03 -20.07 -5.17
N LYS A 475 -7.71 -20.99 -4.47
CA LYS A 475 -7.62 -22.43 -4.73
C LYS A 475 -8.20 -22.85 -6.09
N LYS A 476 -9.07 -22.01 -6.67
CA LYS A 476 -9.71 -22.26 -7.98
C LYS A 476 -8.85 -21.81 -9.15
N VAL A 477 -7.78 -21.06 -8.92
CA VAL A 477 -6.93 -20.47 -9.96
C VAL A 477 -5.63 -21.24 -10.08
N ILE A 478 -5.32 -21.67 -11.31
CA ILE A 478 -4.05 -22.33 -11.64
C ILE A 478 -2.94 -21.27 -11.61
N PHE A 479 -1.85 -21.58 -10.92
CA PHE A 479 -0.67 -20.72 -10.91
C PHE A 479 0.34 -21.17 -11.97
N PRO A 480 0.97 -20.25 -12.72
CA PRO A 480 1.90 -20.63 -13.78
C PRO A 480 3.12 -21.39 -13.26
N GLU A 481 3.56 -22.37 -14.04
CA GLU A 481 4.80 -23.11 -13.78
C GLU A 481 6.03 -22.19 -13.92
N GLY A 482 7.14 -22.56 -13.27
CA GLY A 482 8.42 -21.84 -13.38
C GLY A 482 8.73 -20.88 -12.23
N TYR A 483 7.72 -20.47 -11.45
CA TYR A 483 7.88 -19.55 -10.32
C TYR A 483 8.04 -20.22 -8.95
N GLY A 484 8.11 -21.57 -8.90
CA GLY A 484 8.44 -22.31 -7.69
C GLY A 484 7.38 -22.28 -6.57
N ALA A 485 6.15 -21.86 -6.86
CA ALA A 485 5.14 -21.54 -5.86
C ALA A 485 4.02 -22.58 -5.71
N GLY A 486 4.03 -23.68 -6.46
CA GLY A 486 2.98 -24.72 -6.45
C GLY A 486 1.93 -24.57 -7.55
N PRO A 487 0.94 -25.47 -7.63
CA PRO A 487 0.01 -25.55 -8.76
C PRO A 487 -1.14 -24.53 -8.74
N THR A 488 -1.44 -23.89 -7.61
CA THR A 488 -2.55 -22.94 -7.48
C THR A 488 -2.11 -21.59 -6.92
N LEU A 489 -2.89 -20.54 -7.17
CA LEU A 489 -2.60 -19.20 -6.63
C LEU A 489 -2.60 -19.22 -5.10
N TYR A 490 -3.40 -20.10 -4.49
CA TYR A 490 -3.37 -20.37 -3.06
C TYR A 490 -2.00 -20.88 -2.59
N ASP A 491 -1.35 -21.77 -3.34
CA ASP A 491 0.00 -22.24 -2.99
C ASP A 491 1.02 -21.08 -3.07
N ALA A 492 0.89 -20.21 -4.07
CA ALA A 492 1.74 -19.03 -4.20
C ALA A 492 1.57 -18.08 -3.01
N TRP A 493 0.33 -17.76 -2.66
CA TRP A 493 0.00 -16.95 -1.48
C TRP A 493 0.48 -17.59 -0.18
N PHE A 494 0.24 -18.90 0.01
CA PHE A 494 0.63 -19.58 1.23
C PHE A 494 2.15 -19.68 1.36
N ASN A 495 2.88 -19.91 0.28
CA ASN A 495 4.35 -19.88 0.31
C ASN A 495 4.88 -18.47 0.59
N ALA A 496 4.19 -17.45 0.07
CA ALA A 496 4.58 -16.06 0.27
C ALA A 496 4.32 -15.55 1.68
N THR A 497 3.22 -15.96 2.34
CA THR A 497 2.69 -15.38 3.59
C THR A 497 2.68 -16.35 4.78
N GLU A 498 2.78 -17.65 4.50
CA GLU A 498 2.49 -18.76 5.41
C GLU A 498 1.06 -18.73 5.99
N GLY A 499 0.14 -17.97 5.38
CA GLY A 499 -1.23 -17.76 5.89
C GLY A 499 -1.32 -16.65 6.94
N VAL A 500 -0.33 -15.78 7.07
CA VAL A 500 -0.42 -14.55 7.88
C VAL A 500 -1.13 -13.47 7.09
N LEU A 501 -2.13 -12.86 7.71
CA LEU A 501 -2.90 -11.74 7.17
C LEU A 501 -2.77 -10.54 8.11
N PRO A 502 -2.02 -9.50 7.71
CA PRO A 502 -1.81 -8.31 8.51
C PRO A 502 -3.04 -7.38 8.52
N ALA A 503 -3.02 -6.38 9.40
CA ALA A 503 -4.07 -5.37 9.47
C ALA A 503 -3.96 -4.34 8.34
N MET A 504 -5.07 -3.67 8.00
CA MET A 504 -5.10 -2.67 6.92
C MET A 504 -4.53 -1.32 7.40
N GLY A 505 -3.67 -0.74 6.58
CA GLY A 505 -3.06 0.57 6.77
C GLY A 505 -3.73 1.63 5.90
N SER A 506 -2.94 2.39 5.12
CA SER A 506 -3.44 3.43 4.21
C SER A 506 -2.66 3.51 2.90
N GLY A 507 -2.07 2.39 2.49
CA GLY A 507 -1.03 2.34 1.46
C GLY A 507 -1.49 2.54 0.02
N SER A 508 -2.80 2.53 -0.22
CA SER A 508 -3.42 2.66 -1.54
C SER A 508 -4.90 3.09 -1.36
N ASP A 509 -5.67 3.13 -2.46
CA ASP A 509 -7.01 3.73 -2.55
C ASP A 509 -8.07 3.14 -1.60
N TYR A 510 -7.85 1.93 -1.06
CA TYR A 510 -8.74 1.34 -0.06
C TYR A 510 -8.87 2.18 1.20
N ALA A 511 -7.92 3.08 1.49
CA ALA A 511 -7.91 3.88 2.72
C ALA A 511 -9.22 4.69 2.89
N ALA A 512 -9.69 5.33 1.81
CA ALA A 512 -10.89 6.17 1.83
C ALA A 512 -12.16 5.33 2.14
N PHE A 513 -12.22 4.10 1.67
CA PHE A 513 -13.32 3.18 1.93
C PHE A 513 -13.23 2.57 3.34
N TYR A 514 -12.08 1.99 3.68
CA TYR A 514 -11.85 1.28 4.95
C TYR A 514 -12.02 2.20 6.16
N HIS A 515 -11.50 3.44 6.09
CA HIS A 515 -11.66 4.41 7.17
C HIS A 515 -13.05 5.02 7.25
N ASN A 516 -13.92 4.79 6.28
CA ASN A 516 -15.36 5.05 6.38
C ASN A 516 -16.18 3.82 6.81
N GLY A 517 -15.49 2.75 7.21
CA GLY A 517 -16.06 1.51 7.71
C GLY A 517 -16.60 0.60 6.63
N ILE A 518 -16.14 0.75 5.38
CA ILE A 518 -16.47 -0.14 4.27
C ILE A 518 -15.49 -1.31 4.27
N SER A 519 -16.04 -2.53 4.27
CA SER A 519 -15.27 -3.77 4.16
C SER A 519 -14.37 -3.71 2.93
N SER A 520 -13.08 -3.93 3.12
CA SER A 520 -12.08 -3.70 2.08
C SER A 520 -11.07 -4.85 2.01
N LEU A 521 -10.56 -5.10 0.80
CA LEU A 521 -9.51 -6.06 0.51
C LEU A 521 -8.53 -5.44 -0.48
N ASP A 522 -7.25 -5.48 -0.16
CA ASP A 522 -6.15 -5.15 -1.05
C ASP A 522 -5.48 -6.42 -1.54
N ILE A 523 -5.17 -6.45 -2.84
CA ILE A 523 -4.63 -7.60 -3.55
C ILE A 523 -3.40 -7.14 -4.33
N ALA A 524 -2.28 -7.82 -4.12
CA ALA A 524 -1.02 -7.47 -4.78
C ALA A 524 -0.17 -8.70 -5.11
N GLY A 525 0.77 -8.50 -6.04
CA GLY A 525 1.78 -9.49 -6.44
C GLY A 525 3.17 -8.88 -6.38
N GLY A 526 4.02 -9.37 -5.48
CA GLY A 526 5.36 -8.82 -5.23
C GLY A 526 6.52 -9.75 -5.58
N PRO A 527 7.74 -9.24 -5.77
CA PRO A 527 8.96 -10.05 -5.81
C PRO A 527 9.40 -10.52 -4.41
N GLY A 528 10.01 -11.68 -4.38
CA GLY A 528 10.77 -12.24 -3.27
C GLY A 528 12.24 -11.82 -3.29
N PRO A 529 13.03 -12.22 -2.27
CA PRO A 529 14.45 -11.85 -2.17
C PRO A 529 15.34 -12.33 -3.31
N LYS A 530 14.87 -13.28 -4.13
CA LYS A 530 15.60 -13.90 -5.26
C LYS A 530 14.99 -13.59 -6.61
N ASP A 531 13.90 -12.84 -6.63
CA ASP A 531 13.22 -12.44 -7.86
C ASP A 531 13.86 -11.15 -8.39
N PRO A 532 13.70 -10.85 -9.69
CA PRO A 532 14.23 -9.61 -10.25
C PRO A 532 13.79 -8.37 -9.49
N VAL A 533 14.69 -7.40 -9.38
CA VAL A 533 14.43 -6.19 -8.61
C VAL A 533 13.36 -5.36 -9.29
N TYR A 534 12.29 -5.10 -8.53
CA TYR A 534 11.29 -4.11 -8.89
C TYR A 534 11.78 -2.69 -8.56
N ALA A 535 12.01 -1.88 -9.60
CA ALA A 535 12.42 -0.49 -9.47
C ALA A 535 11.23 0.43 -9.20
N TYR A 536 10.63 0.31 -8.02
CA TYR A 536 9.47 1.10 -7.58
C TYR A 536 9.66 2.62 -7.78
N HIS A 537 8.66 3.26 -8.40
CA HIS A 537 8.61 4.70 -8.75
C HIS A 537 9.81 5.24 -9.56
N SER A 538 10.53 4.34 -10.24
CA SER A 538 11.65 4.68 -11.12
C SER A 538 11.21 4.58 -12.59
N LEU A 539 11.95 5.26 -13.47
CA LEU A 539 11.79 5.15 -14.92
C LEU A 539 11.94 3.70 -15.43
N TYR A 540 12.59 2.82 -14.65
CA TYR A 540 12.85 1.43 -15.04
C TYR A 540 11.73 0.45 -14.72
N ASP A 541 10.63 0.89 -14.10
CA ASP A 541 9.39 0.13 -14.11
C ASP A 541 8.74 0.24 -15.50
N THR A 542 9.16 -0.61 -16.43
CA THR A 542 8.73 -0.54 -17.84
C THR A 542 8.11 -1.85 -18.31
N HIS A 543 7.41 -1.79 -19.43
CA HIS A 543 6.91 -3.00 -20.09
C HIS A 543 8.06 -3.91 -20.52
N HIS A 544 9.21 -3.34 -20.90
CA HIS A 544 10.42 -4.11 -21.20
C HIS A 544 10.92 -4.87 -19.96
N TRP A 545 11.01 -4.23 -18.80
CA TRP A 545 11.35 -4.94 -17.55
C TRP A 545 10.33 -6.03 -17.23
N MET A 546 9.03 -5.72 -17.33
CA MET A 546 7.95 -6.65 -17.05
C MET A 546 8.04 -7.91 -17.92
N THR A 547 8.24 -7.74 -19.24
CA THR A 547 8.27 -8.84 -20.22
C THR A 547 9.52 -9.69 -20.18
N ASN A 548 10.65 -9.15 -19.72
CA ASN A 548 11.91 -9.89 -19.67
C ASN A 548 12.20 -10.50 -18.30
N TYR A 549 11.68 -9.91 -17.22
CA TYR A 549 12.07 -10.28 -15.87
C TYR A 549 10.88 -10.66 -14.98
N ALA A 550 9.90 -9.77 -14.80
CA ALA A 550 8.89 -9.94 -13.75
C ALA A 550 7.76 -10.93 -14.12
N ASP A 551 7.23 -10.85 -15.34
CA ASP A 551 6.21 -11.76 -15.84
C ASP A 551 6.33 -12.04 -17.35
N PRO A 552 7.37 -12.78 -17.79
CA PRO A 552 7.52 -13.16 -19.19
C PRO A 552 6.28 -13.92 -19.69
N GLY A 553 5.57 -13.32 -20.66
CA GLY A 553 4.34 -13.90 -21.22
C GLY A 553 3.05 -13.56 -20.45
N PHE A 554 3.09 -12.67 -19.46
CA PHE A 554 1.91 -12.16 -18.74
C PHE A 554 1.06 -13.25 -18.05
N HIS A 555 1.71 -14.32 -17.58
CA HIS A 555 1.02 -15.46 -16.98
C HIS A 555 0.59 -15.19 -15.53
N LEU A 556 1.39 -14.43 -14.76
CA LEU A 556 1.01 -14.02 -13.40
C LEU A 556 -0.16 -13.05 -13.45
N HIS A 557 -0.15 -12.11 -14.40
CA HIS A 557 -1.27 -11.18 -14.61
C HIS A 557 -2.58 -11.93 -14.89
N ALA A 558 -2.55 -12.91 -15.80
CA ALA A 558 -3.72 -13.71 -16.11
C ALA A 558 -4.27 -14.43 -14.87
N ALA A 559 -3.40 -15.06 -14.05
CA ALA A 559 -3.81 -15.72 -12.82
C ALA A 559 -4.43 -14.73 -11.81
N MET A 560 -3.81 -13.56 -11.60
CA MET A 560 -4.35 -12.53 -10.70
C MET A 560 -5.69 -11.98 -11.19
N GLY A 561 -5.82 -11.69 -12.48
CA GLY A 561 -7.07 -11.21 -13.08
C GLY A 561 -8.21 -12.23 -12.98
N GLN A 562 -7.91 -13.51 -13.23
CA GLN A 562 -8.86 -14.61 -13.04
C GLN A 562 -9.34 -14.69 -11.59
N PHE A 563 -8.41 -14.60 -10.63
CA PHE A 563 -8.75 -14.61 -9.20
C PHE A 563 -9.69 -13.47 -8.81
N VAL A 564 -9.34 -12.22 -9.14
CA VAL A 564 -10.14 -11.05 -8.77
C VAL A 564 -11.51 -11.07 -9.46
N THR A 565 -11.58 -11.57 -10.69
CA THR A 565 -12.85 -11.74 -11.43
C THR A 565 -13.75 -12.76 -10.76
N LEU A 566 -13.22 -13.93 -10.37
CA LEU A 566 -14.00 -14.95 -9.67
C LEU A 566 -14.46 -14.48 -8.29
N LEU A 567 -13.59 -13.78 -7.55
CA LEU A 567 -13.92 -13.21 -6.26
C LEU A 567 -15.05 -12.18 -6.39
N THR A 568 -14.92 -11.27 -7.36
CA THR A 568 -15.95 -10.27 -7.68
C THR A 568 -17.27 -10.93 -8.06
N TYR A 569 -17.24 -11.97 -8.90
CA TYR A 569 -18.43 -12.71 -9.32
C TYR A 569 -19.18 -13.30 -8.11
N HIS A 570 -18.48 -13.97 -7.21
CA HIS A 570 -19.10 -14.55 -6.02
C HIS A 570 -19.69 -13.49 -5.08
N ILE A 571 -18.97 -12.41 -4.82
CA ILE A 571 -19.49 -11.32 -3.98
C ILE A 571 -20.71 -10.67 -4.65
N ALA A 572 -20.67 -10.47 -5.97
CA ALA A 572 -21.72 -9.76 -6.70
C ALA A 572 -22.96 -10.61 -7.01
N ASP A 573 -22.85 -11.93 -7.14
CA ASP A 573 -23.92 -12.79 -7.65
C ASP A 573 -24.52 -13.75 -6.60
N ASP A 574 -23.72 -14.20 -5.64
CA ASP A 574 -24.19 -15.19 -4.64
C ASP A 574 -25.39 -14.63 -3.84
N PRO A 575 -26.44 -15.43 -3.58
CA PRO A 575 -27.63 -14.96 -2.87
C PRO A 575 -27.34 -14.40 -1.47
N LEU A 576 -26.45 -15.08 -0.74
CA LEU A 576 -25.91 -14.63 0.54
C LEU A 576 -24.55 -13.98 0.25
N ILE A 577 -24.28 -12.79 0.80
CA ILE A 577 -22.94 -12.20 0.75
C ILE A 577 -21.96 -13.20 1.39
N PRO A 578 -20.87 -13.61 0.72
CA PRO A 578 -20.04 -14.76 1.13
C PRO A 578 -19.07 -14.42 2.27
N TRP A 579 -19.56 -13.76 3.31
CA TRP A 579 -18.80 -13.40 4.51
C TRP A 579 -18.72 -14.55 5.50
N ASP A 580 -17.51 -14.76 6.02
CA ASP A 580 -17.26 -15.67 7.13
C ASP A 580 -17.25 -14.87 8.45
N MET A 581 -18.44 -14.72 9.05
CA MET A 581 -18.58 -13.95 10.28
C MET A 581 -17.84 -14.58 11.47
N PRO A 582 -17.86 -15.92 11.69
CA PRO A 582 -17.03 -16.54 12.72
C PRO A 582 -15.54 -16.20 12.55
N HIS A 583 -15.03 -16.24 11.32
CA HIS A 583 -13.64 -15.84 11.04
C HIS A 583 -13.40 -14.35 11.31
N ALA A 584 -14.35 -13.48 10.95
CA ALA A 584 -14.29 -12.05 11.30
C ALA A 584 -14.16 -11.81 12.81
N GLY A 585 -14.88 -12.60 13.62
CA GLY A 585 -14.78 -12.59 15.08
C GLY A 585 -13.38 -12.97 15.56
N SER A 586 -12.82 -14.08 15.05
CA SER A 586 -11.45 -14.51 15.42
C SER A 586 -10.37 -13.56 14.92
N ALA A 587 -10.54 -12.96 13.74
CA ALA A 587 -9.60 -11.98 13.22
C ALA A 587 -9.53 -10.74 14.12
N LEU A 588 -10.67 -10.24 14.61
CA LEU A 588 -10.68 -9.14 15.57
C LEU A 588 -10.04 -9.53 16.92
N ARG A 589 -10.24 -10.77 17.38
CA ARG A 589 -9.54 -11.32 18.56
C ARG A 589 -8.03 -11.32 18.37
N ASP A 590 -7.53 -11.76 17.22
CA ASP A 590 -6.09 -11.77 16.94
C ASP A 590 -5.49 -10.35 16.93
N ILE A 591 -6.24 -9.38 16.42
CA ILE A 591 -5.86 -7.95 16.43
C ILE A 591 -5.84 -7.40 17.87
N PHE A 592 -6.77 -7.81 18.72
CA PHE A 592 -6.77 -7.45 20.14
C PHE A 592 -5.57 -8.07 20.88
N GLU A 593 -5.28 -9.35 20.65
CA GLU A 593 -4.09 -10.00 21.24
C GLU A 593 -2.79 -9.32 20.74
N ASP A 594 -2.76 -8.83 19.49
CA ASP A 594 -1.64 -8.03 18.98
C ASP A 594 -1.48 -6.70 19.72
N LEU A 595 -2.58 -6.05 20.13
CA LEU A 595 -2.52 -4.88 21.00
C LEU A 595 -1.91 -5.23 22.36
N GLU A 596 -2.37 -6.30 23.00
CA GLU A 596 -1.85 -6.75 24.30
C GLU A 596 -0.33 -6.94 24.24
N GLU A 597 0.15 -7.70 23.25
CA GLU A 597 1.57 -7.94 23.01
C GLU A 597 2.34 -6.62 22.77
N LYS A 598 1.79 -5.71 21.94
CA LYS A 598 2.43 -4.41 21.68
C LYS A 598 2.49 -3.54 22.92
N LEU A 599 1.48 -3.56 23.79
CA LEU A 599 1.51 -2.81 25.04
C LEU A 599 2.58 -3.33 25.99
N GLU A 600 2.73 -4.65 26.11
CA GLU A 600 3.78 -5.27 26.93
C GLU A 600 5.19 -4.96 26.39
N ASP A 601 5.37 -5.06 25.07
CA ASP A 601 6.69 -4.88 24.43
C ASP A 601 7.12 -3.40 24.39
N ARG A 602 6.21 -2.49 24.01
CA ARG A 602 6.54 -1.07 23.76
C ARG A 602 6.34 -0.18 24.98
N PHE A 603 5.42 -0.54 25.87
CA PHE A 603 4.97 0.31 26.97
C PHE A 603 5.02 -0.40 28.33
N PRO A 604 6.15 -1.06 28.71
CA PRO A 604 6.23 -1.87 29.92
C PRO A 604 6.05 -1.07 31.23
N ASP A 605 6.23 0.25 31.18
CA ASP A 605 6.03 1.15 32.31
C ASP A 605 4.56 1.56 32.52
N TYR A 606 3.67 1.23 31.58
CA TYR A 606 2.25 1.52 31.66
C TYR A 606 1.45 0.26 31.99
N THR A 607 0.35 0.44 32.71
CA THR A 607 -0.66 -0.61 32.91
C THR A 607 -1.99 -0.04 32.46
N VAL A 608 -2.55 -0.59 31.39
CA VAL A 608 -3.84 -0.19 30.81
C VAL A 608 -4.83 -1.32 31.02
N ASP A 609 -5.99 -0.99 31.60
CA ASP A 609 -7.07 -1.97 31.72
C ASP A 609 -7.77 -2.14 30.35
N LEU A 610 -7.55 -3.28 29.72
CA LEU A 610 -8.15 -3.64 28.43
C LEU A 610 -9.47 -4.40 28.56
N SER A 611 -9.94 -4.70 29.78
CA SER A 611 -11.16 -5.49 30.02
C SER A 611 -12.39 -4.96 29.26
N PRO A 612 -12.66 -3.63 29.18
CA PRO A 612 -13.80 -3.13 28.42
C PRO A 612 -13.75 -3.48 26.93
N LEU A 613 -12.55 -3.45 26.33
CA LEU A 613 -12.36 -3.79 24.93
C LEU A 613 -12.39 -5.30 24.72
N ASP A 614 -11.82 -6.10 25.63
CA ASP A 614 -11.91 -7.56 25.58
C ASP A 614 -13.37 -8.06 25.62
N ASP A 615 -14.17 -7.51 26.54
CA ASP A 615 -15.60 -7.82 26.66
C ASP A 615 -16.37 -7.44 25.39
N ALA A 616 -16.01 -6.32 24.76
CA ALA A 616 -16.59 -5.88 23.50
C ALA A 616 -16.24 -6.83 22.35
N VAL A 617 -14.98 -7.27 22.24
CA VAL A 617 -14.54 -8.26 21.25
C VAL A 617 -15.26 -9.58 21.46
N SER A 618 -15.36 -10.06 22.69
CA SER A 618 -16.12 -11.28 23.03
C SER A 618 -17.61 -11.16 22.65
N THR A 619 -18.21 -9.98 22.84
CA THR A 619 -19.59 -9.69 22.42
C THR A 619 -19.74 -9.72 20.90
N PHE A 620 -18.77 -9.17 20.17
CA PHE A 620 -18.72 -9.23 18.71
C PHE A 620 -18.58 -10.67 18.20
N GLU A 621 -17.67 -11.47 18.78
CA GLU A 621 -17.52 -12.90 18.45
C GLU A 621 -18.82 -13.68 18.63
N ALA A 622 -19.57 -13.41 19.71
CA ALA A 622 -20.87 -14.03 19.95
C ALA A 622 -21.92 -13.59 18.93
N ALA A 623 -21.96 -12.32 18.56
CA ALA A 623 -22.87 -11.79 17.54
C ALA A 623 -22.58 -12.42 16.16
N CYS A 624 -21.31 -12.54 15.78
CA CYS A 624 -20.86 -13.21 14.57
C CYS A 624 -21.32 -14.66 14.48
N LYS A 625 -21.14 -15.45 15.55
CA LYS A 625 -21.60 -16.85 15.61
C LYS A 625 -23.12 -16.97 15.49
N HIS A 626 -23.84 -16.04 16.10
CA HIS A 626 -25.30 -16.04 16.05
C HIS A 626 -25.83 -15.76 14.63
N ILE A 627 -25.36 -14.68 13.99
CA ILE A 627 -25.83 -14.32 12.65
C ILE A 627 -25.40 -15.34 11.59
N ASP A 628 -24.25 -16.01 11.75
CA ASP A 628 -23.82 -17.11 10.89
C ASP A 628 -24.78 -18.32 10.96
N THR A 629 -25.35 -18.60 12.14
CA THR A 629 -26.38 -19.63 12.25
C THR A 629 -27.64 -19.24 11.46
N LEU A 630 -28.05 -17.97 11.55
CA LEU A 630 -29.21 -17.44 10.83
C LEU A 630 -28.97 -17.42 9.31
N SER A 631 -27.77 -17.04 8.86
CA SER A 631 -27.42 -17.00 7.44
C SER A 631 -27.50 -18.39 6.79
N LYS A 632 -26.96 -19.41 7.47
CA LYS A 632 -27.03 -20.81 7.06
C LYS A 632 -28.48 -21.32 7.00
N GLN A 633 -29.32 -20.94 7.97
CA GLN A 633 -30.74 -21.27 7.97
C GLN A 633 -31.48 -20.59 6.81
N ALA A 634 -31.27 -19.29 6.61
CA ALA A 634 -31.82 -18.52 5.51
C ALA A 634 -31.49 -19.14 4.15
N LEU A 635 -30.23 -19.51 3.94
CA LEU A 635 -29.78 -20.15 2.71
C LEU A 635 -30.40 -21.55 2.53
N ALA A 636 -30.38 -22.39 3.57
CA ALA A 636 -30.91 -23.75 3.50
C ALA A 636 -32.43 -23.80 3.26
N LEU A 637 -33.17 -22.82 3.77
CA LEU A 637 -34.63 -22.70 3.61
C LEU A 637 -35.05 -21.86 2.41
N ASN A 638 -34.09 -21.25 1.70
CA ASN A 638 -34.34 -20.27 0.63
C ASN A 638 -35.27 -19.12 1.09
N ASP A 639 -35.08 -18.67 2.34
CA ASP A 639 -35.87 -17.58 2.93
C ASP A 639 -35.37 -16.22 2.44
N SER A 640 -35.99 -15.72 1.37
CA SER A 640 -35.61 -14.44 0.75
C SER A 640 -35.70 -13.23 1.70
N VAL A 641 -36.58 -13.25 2.70
CA VAL A 641 -36.74 -12.13 3.64
C VAL A 641 -35.59 -12.15 4.64
N LEU A 642 -35.33 -13.32 5.24
CA LEU A 642 -34.21 -13.45 6.17
C LEU A 642 -32.85 -13.26 5.47
N LEU A 643 -32.70 -13.71 4.21
CA LEU A 643 -31.52 -13.42 3.40
C LEU A 643 -31.30 -11.91 3.22
N GLY A 644 -32.35 -11.16 2.90
CA GLY A 644 -32.26 -9.69 2.79
C GLY A 644 -31.83 -9.02 4.10
N VAL A 645 -32.38 -9.47 5.23
CA VAL A 645 -31.98 -8.98 6.56
C VAL A 645 -30.51 -9.32 6.83
N VAL A 646 -30.09 -10.56 6.65
CA VAL A 646 -28.70 -11.00 6.89
C VAL A 646 -27.71 -10.25 5.99
N ASN A 647 -28.00 -10.10 4.70
CA ASN A 647 -27.14 -9.36 3.76
C ASN A 647 -26.97 -7.89 4.17
N THR A 648 -28.05 -7.23 4.58
CA THR A 648 -28.00 -5.85 5.12
C THR A 648 -27.04 -5.77 6.31
N LYS A 649 -27.10 -6.74 7.22
CA LYS A 649 -26.27 -6.82 8.42
C LYS A 649 -24.80 -7.10 8.07
N PHE A 650 -24.55 -8.00 7.12
CA PHE A 650 -23.23 -8.33 6.58
C PHE A 650 -22.56 -7.14 5.90
N ARG A 651 -23.34 -6.31 5.19
CA ARG A 651 -22.85 -5.08 4.54
C ARG A 651 -22.48 -3.99 5.56
N GLU A 652 -23.27 -3.83 6.61
CA GLU A 652 -23.23 -2.62 7.45
C GLU A 652 -22.39 -2.73 8.73
N PHE A 653 -22.12 -3.93 9.24
CA PHE A 653 -21.53 -4.07 10.59
C PHE A 653 -20.18 -3.35 10.75
N SER A 654 -19.33 -3.37 9.71
CA SER A 654 -18.00 -2.75 9.71
C SER A 654 -18.06 -1.23 9.85
N ARG A 655 -19.19 -0.59 9.53
CA ARG A 655 -19.45 0.83 9.82
C ARG A 655 -19.37 1.15 11.31
N GLY A 656 -19.63 0.16 12.17
CA GLY A 656 -19.46 0.27 13.62
C GLY A 656 -18.03 0.59 14.03
N PHE A 657 -17.03 0.02 13.36
CA PHE A 657 -15.61 0.26 13.67
C PHE A 657 -15.17 1.71 13.37
N ALA A 658 -15.86 2.40 12.45
CA ALA A 658 -15.61 3.82 12.13
C ALA A 658 -16.54 4.79 12.88
N SER A 659 -17.29 4.33 13.88
CA SER A 659 -18.33 5.14 14.55
C SER A 659 -17.83 6.02 15.70
N ALA A 660 -16.58 5.85 16.13
CA ALA A 660 -16.01 6.58 17.27
C ALA A 660 -15.57 8.02 16.93
N GLY A 661 -15.63 8.43 15.66
CA GLY A 661 -15.06 9.69 15.16
C GLY A 661 -13.56 9.57 14.86
N LEU A 662 -12.93 10.70 14.56
CA LEU A 662 -11.51 10.74 14.18
C LEU A 662 -10.61 10.20 15.29
N LEU A 663 -9.62 9.40 14.88
CA LEU A 663 -8.52 8.96 15.73
C LEU A 663 -7.64 10.15 16.16
N PRO A 664 -6.93 10.07 17.31
CA PRO A 664 -6.07 11.14 17.80
C PRO A 664 -4.98 11.50 16.81
N GLY A 665 -4.72 12.81 16.68
CA GLY A 665 -3.62 13.31 15.85
C GLY A 665 -3.81 13.08 14.35
N ARG A 666 -5.00 12.64 13.91
CA ARG A 666 -5.32 12.31 12.52
C ARG A 666 -6.52 13.11 12.02
N PHE A 667 -6.62 13.28 10.71
CA PHE A 667 -7.61 14.12 10.05
C PHE A 667 -8.54 13.35 9.10
N SER A 668 -8.14 12.17 8.60
CA SER A 668 -8.96 11.37 7.66
C SER A 668 -9.27 9.94 8.17
N PHE A 669 -8.83 9.60 9.39
CA PHE A 669 -8.83 8.21 9.88
C PHE A 669 -9.86 8.00 11.01
N TYR A 670 -10.85 7.14 10.78
CA TYR A 670 -11.94 6.89 11.74
C TYR A 670 -12.03 5.44 12.26
N ASN A 671 -11.48 4.48 11.54
CA ASN A 671 -11.56 3.06 11.92
C ASN A 671 -10.71 2.77 13.17
N VAL A 672 -11.34 2.31 14.26
CA VAL A 672 -10.64 2.05 15.54
C VAL A 672 -9.80 0.78 15.52
N VAL A 673 -10.06 -0.16 14.62
CA VAL A 673 -9.42 -1.49 14.61
C VAL A 673 -7.98 -1.39 14.12
N SER A 674 -7.76 -0.69 13.01
CA SER A 674 -6.43 -0.37 12.53
C SER A 674 -6.39 0.92 11.73
N ALA A 675 -5.21 1.53 11.69
CA ALA A 675 -4.88 2.70 10.87
C ALA A 675 -3.35 2.76 10.69
N PRO A 676 -2.81 3.54 9.73
CA PRO A 676 -1.37 3.71 9.63
C PRO A 676 -0.77 4.23 10.94
N GLY A 677 0.34 3.60 11.35
CA GLY A 677 1.14 4.05 12.48
C GLY A 677 1.70 5.46 12.22
N LEU A 678 1.74 6.30 13.25
CA LEU A 678 2.26 7.67 13.11
C LEU A 678 3.71 7.71 12.64
N ASP A 679 4.47 6.65 12.94
CA ASP A 679 5.90 6.53 12.69
C ASP A 679 6.27 5.52 11.58
N SER A 680 5.33 4.70 11.13
CA SER A 680 5.48 3.85 9.93
C SER A 680 5.01 4.56 8.66
N GLY A 681 3.94 5.36 8.74
CA GLY A 681 3.38 6.12 7.63
C GLY A 681 2.34 5.37 6.79
N TYR A 682 2.58 4.09 6.47
CA TYR A 682 1.65 3.22 5.72
C TYR A 682 1.29 1.93 6.45
N GLY A 683 2.27 1.27 7.09
CA GLY A 683 2.06 0.04 7.85
C GLY A 683 1.07 0.23 9.01
N ALA A 684 0.25 -0.78 9.27
CA ALA A 684 -0.89 -0.68 10.16
C ALA A 684 -0.50 -0.84 11.63
N ASP A 685 -0.94 0.10 12.47
CA ASP A 685 -1.06 -0.13 13.90
C ASP A 685 -2.47 -0.60 14.24
N VAL A 686 -2.56 -1.53 15.19
CA VAL A 686 -3.82 -2.06 15.72
C VAL A 686 -4.29 -1.23 16.91
N PHE A 687 -5.57 -0.89 16.99
CA PHE A 687 -6.09 0.02 18.01
C PHE A 687 -5.19 1.25 18.26
N PRO A 688 -4.77 1.95 17.18
CA PRO A 688 -3.64 2.88 17.21
C PRO A 688 -3.83 4.02 18.22
N ALA A 689 -5.07 4.46 18.44
CA ALA A 689 -5.37 5.52 19.39
C ALA A 689 -4.93 5.23 20.84
N VAL A 690 -4.92 3.95 21.24
CA VAL A 690 -4.40 3.52 22.55
C VAL A 690 -2.88 3.69 22.58
N GLN A 691 -2.19 3.13 21.59
CA GLN A 691 -0.73 3.19 21.45
C GLN A 691 -0.23 4.63 21.32
N ASP A 692 -0.83 5.43 20.43
CA ASP A 692 -0.47 6.83 20.20
C ASP A 692 -0.63 7.72 21.44
N SER A 693 -1.60 7.38 22.31
CA SER A 693 -1.81 8.10 23.57
C SER A 693 -0.69 7.78 24.57
N LEU A 694 -0.20 6.54 24.60
CA LEU A 694 0.92 6.13 25.45
C LEU A 694 2.27 6.64 24.93
N ASP A 695 2.47 6.71 23.60
CA ASP A 695 3.64 7.34 22.98
C ASP A 695 3.76 8.82 23.40
N GLN A 696 2.64 9.48 23.69
CA GLN A 696 2.58 10.85 24.23
C GLN A 696 2.63 10.92 25.76
N GLY A 697 2.79 9.78 26.44
CA GLY A 697 2.80 9.67 27.89
C GLY A 697 1.46 9.95 28.57
N ASN A 698 0.35 9.76 27.86
CA ASN A 698 -1.00 10.10 28.33
C ASN A 698 -1.86 8.86 28.61
N LEU A 699 -1.66 8.26 29.79
CA LEU A 699 -2.41 7.08 30.25
C LEU A 699 -3.92 7.31 30.27
N THR A 700 -4.39 8.45 30.79
CA THR A 700 -5.83 8.76 30.85
C THR A 700 -6.47 8.79 29.46
N LYS A 701 -5.74 9.29 28.46
CA LYS A 701 -6.24 9.29 27.08
C LYS A 701 -6.22 7.89 26.47
N ALA A 702 -5.24 7.06 26.80
CA ALA A 702 -5.22 5.66 26.39
C ALA A 702 -6.44 4.91 26.95
N GLU A 703 -6.75 5.06 28.24
CA GLU A 703 -7.94 4.46 28.88
C GLU A 703 -9.25 4.97 28.25
N GLU A 704 -9.36 6.27 27.92
CA GLU A 704 -10.50 6.81 27.18
C GLU A 704 -10.66 6.12 25.82
N TRP A 705 -9.55 5.83 25.13
CA TRP A 705 -9.59 5.18 23.83
C TRP A 705 -9.85 3.68 23.89
N VAL A 706 -9.51 3.00 24.98
CA VAL A 706 -10.01 1.64 25.22
C VAL A 706 -11.54 1.65 25.24
N GLU A 707 -12.14 2.55 26.02
CA GLU A 707 -13.61 2.69 26.14
C GLU A 707 -14.29 3.10 24.82
N ARG A 708 -13.68 4.03 24.06
CA ARG A 708 -14.22 4.45 22.76
C ARG A 708 -14.11 3.35 21.71
N SER A 709 -13.00 2.63 21.68
CA SER A 709 -12.80 1.47 20.80
C SER A 709 -13.79 0.36 21.14
N ALA A 710 -13.98 0.08 22.44
CA ALA A 710 -14.96 -0.89 22.93
C ALA A 710 -16.38 -0.52 22.46
N LYS A 711 -16.79 0.75 22.55
CA LYS A 711 -18.10 1.21 22.06
C LYS A 711 -18.27 1.05 20.55
N ALA A 712 -17.22 1.30 19.76
CA ALA A 712 -17.26 1.08 18.31
C ALA A 712 -17.37 -0.41 17.95
N VAL A 713 -16.63 -1.28 18.65
CA VAL A 713 -16.76 -2.75 18.51
C VAL A 713 -18.15 -3.23 18.92
N LEU A 714 -18.69 -2.75 20.04
CA LEU A 714 -20.05 -3.03 20.48
C LEU A 714 -21.10 -2.54 19.47
N ARG A 715 -20.85 -1.40 18.82
CA ARG A 715 -21.74 -0.90 17.75
C ARG A 715 -21.72 -1.84 16.54
N ALA A 716 -20.57 -2.36 16.14
CA ALA A 716 -20.49 -3.39 15.09
C ALA A 716 -21.27 -4.66 15.49
N ALA A 717 -21.13 -5.11 16.74
CA ALA A 717 -21.87 -6.25 17.28
C ALA A 717 -23.39 -6.00 17.35
N GLU A 718 -23.81 -4.79 17.69
CA GLU A 718 -25.22 -4.38 17.72
C GLU A 718 -25.83 -4.41 16.32
N ILE A 719 -25.10 -3.91 15.32
CA ILE A 719 -25.55 -3.95 13.93
C ILE A 719 -25.86 -5.39 13.55
N LEU A 720 -25.01 -6.37 13.86
CA LEU A 720 -25.22 -7.79 13.55
C LEU A 720 -26.44 -8.45 14.24
N LYS A 721 -27.05 -7.81 15.25
CA LYS A 721 -28.23 -8.38 15.90
C LYS A 721 -29.43 -8.39 14.95
N VAL A 722 -30.11 -9.53 14.90
CA VAL A 722 -31.42 -9.70 14.26
C VAL A 722 -32.45 -9.83 15.38
N GLY A 723 -33.50 -9.02 15.36
CA GLY A 723 -34.56 -9.06 16.39
C GLY A 723 -35.26 -10.41 16.42
N VAL A 724 -35.63 -10.87 17.63
CA VAL A 724 -36.47 -12.06 17.86
C VAL A 724 -37.93 -11.72 17.67
#